data_AF-A0A813ZS36-F1
#
_entry.id   AF-A0A813ZS36-F1
#
_cell.length_a   1.000
_cell.length_b   1.000
_cell.length_c   1.000
_cell.angle_alpha   90.00
_cell.angle_beta   90.00
_cell.angle_gamma   90.00
#
_symmetry.space_group_name_H-M   'P 1'
#
loop_
_entity.id
_entity.type
_entity.pdbx_description
1 polymer ?
#
loop_
_entity_poly.entity_id
_entity_poly.type
_entity_poly.pdbx_seq_one_letter_code
_entity_poly.pdbx_strand_id
1 'polypeptide(L)'
;MSNRQPLLSASNKSSISDDDENNGNKKQLSINRFLDWHRYFSTKKKDKYIELDDDTEYSDKDTAIDAFHFFRLPHNIDVKWSLTLTTPISSLHQEVMTVVHWLLIIGVARWLCCLIQHFIWNITVKRQIFHMNAALFRSLIQRSIPYMDTKPASQFHTKLFDFIVPSVQSFSEARGAAATVFRLIDEGNDSNVNEIDVWKEDTEPIYDINGDIEFNNVNFTYRSREDTPALHNLSIIAHAGQTTALVGSSGSGKSTCISLFLRYYEPSSGQIMINGRPITDYCVKQLRQNIGIVSQEPILFSMSIYENIRLGKVDATQAEIEQAAQEANAHNFIMQLPNKYETFVGERGIQLSGGEKQRIALARALVKQPTFLLLDEATSALDNISEKIVQEALDRTCKGRTTIVIAHRLTTIQNAHQIYVLDNGTVIEQGTHEILIAKEGGKYQSMVKHQQMERINDDEDTMMLSQKDTEDYNKSIIEQTRLLSNSPTVDVNKQSSKPLRKIFVVIRLLLMNKSEWITILIGCIACVLSGATQPMFAFLLAKVVDAFKYCSSSERNRQVMIISSLFLLTGALLLIFRFIQYTAFVISGSKLAQRIRSKAFACLLRQEVAYFDRPENNSNTICTRLSSDATAVQEMSNTRLGVICEALTVMFFGILFGCLISWQLILIVFGSLFILCIITYGDVRIGLWTTKQSNHIVERASTLAGEVIHNMRTIKQLSVEKEVLRQYSELIHPTLMSSRIASSISSVEAFFDLFDRIPSIDNTSTEGQELVDFHGEITFDQVKFIYPTRSTSIILNAFQLNIKPTQCVALVGASGCGKSTIIQLLERFYDVTSGQILLDGIDIRKLNLNSVRSHFGLVSQEPILFDLTIAENIAYALENISMEDIINAARRANIHQFIEQLPQGYETKVGLKGSFLSGGEKQRIAIARILLRRPKVLLLDEATSAMDSYNEQIVQGALEQAQTEDSSRTSLIVAHRLSTIRSCDLICVLDRGHIVESGTHEELIQRHGAYYDMLVQNNLQ
;
A
#
# COMPACT_ATOMS: atom_id res chain seq x y z
N MET A 1 -40.73 11.49 44.41
CA MET A 1 -41.81 11.55 45.41
C MET A 1 -43.11 11.16 44.73
N SER A 2 -43.49 9.89 44.92
CA SER A 2 -44.69 9.46 45.69
C SER A 2 -45.94 9.40 44.81
N ASN A 3 -46.24 8.23 44.24
CA ASN A 3 -47.19 7.25 44.80
C ASN A 3 -48.52 7.87 45.23
N ARG A 4 -49.60 7.49 44.53
CA ARG A 4 -50.81 6.89 45.13
C ARG A 4 -51.82 6.51 44.04
N GLN A 5 -51.94 5.21 43.81
CA GLN A 5 -53.23 4.53 43.60
C GLN A 5 -54.14 4.76 44.83
N PRO A 6 -55.49 4.58 44.78
CA PRO A 6 -56.06 3.24 44.53
C PRO A 6 -57.56 3.08 44.14
N LEU A 7 -57.94 1.79 43.95
CA LEU A 7 -59.22 1.11 44.27
C LEU A 7 -60.54 1.59 43.57
N LEU A 8 -61.55 0.80 43.19
CA LEU A 8 -61.82 -0.64 42.91
C LEU A 8 -63.37 -0.77 42.88
N SER A 9 -63.94 -1.49 41.91
CA SER A 9 -65.16 -2.34 42.03
C SER A 9 -65.57 -2.80 40.62
N ALA A 10 -65.34 -4.03 40.13
CA ALA A 10 -65.68 -5.38 40.61
C ALA A 10 -67.18 -5.75 40.45
N SER A 11 -67.48 -6.54 39.41
CA SER A 11 -68.45 -7.65 39.42
C SER A 11 -68.02 -8.68 38.35
N ASN A 12 -67.16 -9.65 38.71
CA ASN A 12 -67.48 -11.07 38.98
C ASN A 12 -68.20 -11.78 37.83
N LYS A 13 -67.52 -12.68 37.08
CA LYS A 13 -67.18 -14.12 37.35
C LYS A 13 -68.22 -15.03 36.68
N SER A 14 -67.94 -16.21 36.11
CA SER A 14 -66.74 -17.00 35.82
C SER A 14 -67.20 -18.34 35.21
N SER A 15 -66.47 -18.92 34.26
CA SER A 15 -66.07 -20.34 34.30
C SER A 15 -65.00 -20.62 33.24
N ILE A 16 -63.88 -21.16 33.73
CA ILE A 16 -62.61 -21.50 33.08
C ILE A 16 -62.63 -22.98 32.67
N SER A 17 -61.89 -23.32 31.61
CA SER A 17 -61.40 -24.69 31.35
C SER A 17 -59.95 -24.67 30.81
N ASP A 18 -58.99 -24.88 31.70
CA ASP A 18 -57.91 -25.89 31.72
C ASP A 18 -56.97 -26.24 30.52
N ASP A 19 -56.81 -25.43 29.47
CA ASP A 19 -55.86 -25.80 28.37
C ASP A 19 -54.53 -25.02 28.26
N ASP A 20 -54.30 -23.97 29.06
CA ASP A 20 -53.14 -23.07 28.85
C ASP A 20 -51.91 -23.28 29.76
N GLU A 21 -51.97 -24.14 30.79
CA GLU A 21 -50.81 -24.37 31.69
C GLU A 21 -49.77 -25.37 31.13
N ASN A 22 -50.11 -26.17 30.12
CA ASN A 22 -49.24 -27.24 29.63
C ASN A 22 -48.21 -26.81 28.56
N ASN A 23 -48.38 -25.63 27.96
CA ASN A 23 -47.49 -25.12 26.91
C ASN A 23 -46.32 -24.27 27.45
N GLY A 24 -46.46 -23.68 28.64
CA GLY A 24 -45.38 -22.93 29.32
C GLY A 24 -44.25 -23.83 29.79
N ASN A 25 -44.57 -24.97 30.41
CA ASN A 25 -43.60 -25.90 30.97
C ASN A 25 -42.75 -26.63 29.92
N LYS A 26 -43.29 -26.91 28.72
CA LYS A 26 -42.51 -27.54 27.63
C LYS A 26 -41.49 -26.60 26.98
N LYS A 27 -41.75 -25.29 26.99
CA LYS A 27 -40.87 -24.27 26.39
C LYS A 27 -39.70 -23.90 27.33
N GLN A 28 -39.92 -23.96 28.65
CA GLN A 28 -38.86 -23.78 29.65
C GLN A 28 -37.93 -25.00 29.75
N LEU A 29 -38.45 -26.23 29.58
CA LEU A 29 -37.63 -27.44 29.64
C LEU A 29 -36.63 -27.56 28.47
N SER A 30 -36.96 -27.04 27.29
CA SER A 30 -36.09 -27.09 26.10
C SER A 30 -34.96 -26.04 26.14
N ILE A 31 -35.21 -24.88 26.73
CA ILE A 31 -34.21 -23.82 26.90
C ILE A 31 -33.17 -24.20 27.95
N ASN A 32 -33.58 -24.82 29.07
CA ASN A 32 -32.63 -25.28 30.09
C ASN A 32 -31.74 -26.42 29.59
N ARG A 33 -32.26 -27.35 28.78
CA ARG A 33 -31.45 -28.41 28.13
C ARG A 33 -30.44 -27.87 27.12
N PHE A 34 -30.76 -26.78 26.42
CA PHE A 34 -29.84 -26.10 25.50
C PHE A 34 -28.73 -25.35 26.24
N LEU A 35 -29.03 -24.75 27.39
CA LEU A 35 -28.05 -24.07 28.23
C LEU A 35 -27.10 -25.05 28.95
N ASP A 36 -27.58 -26.23 29.34
CA ASP A 36 -26.74 -27.31 29.87
C ASP A 36 -25.81 -27.90 28.79
N TRP A 37 -26.29 -28.03 27.55
CA TRP A 37 -25.47 -28.41 26.39
C TRP A 37 -24.32 -27.40 26.12
N HIS A 38 -24.60 -26.09 26.24
CA HIS A 38 -23.59 -25.05 26.07
C HIS A 38 -22.56 -25.01 27.22
N ARG A 39 -22.99 -25.26 28.48
CA ARG A 39 -22.07 -25.32 29.63
C ARG A 39 -21.14 -26.54 29.57
N TYR A 40 -21.64 -27.69 29.12
CA TYR A 40 -20.84 -28.93 29.02
C TYR A 40 -19.68 -28.83 28.01
N PHE A 41 -19.86 -28.13 26.89
CA PHE A 41 -18.79 -27.92 25.89
C PHE A 41 -17.85 -26.75 26.22
N SER A 42 -18.34 -25.76 26.98
CA SER A 42 -17.54 -24.60 27.40
C SER A 42 -16.46 -24.95 28.43
N THR A 43 -16.70 -25.93 29.30
CA THR A 43 -15.77 -26.29 30.38
C THR A 43 -14.65 -27.24 29.91
N LYS A 44 -14.92 -28.12 28.95
CA LYS A 44 -13.92 -29.08 28.44
C LYS A 44 -12.83 -28.49 27.52
N LYS A 45 -12.97 -27.22 27.09
CA LYS A 45 -12.03 -26.54 26.19
C LYS A 45 -10.94 -25.73 26.90
N LYS A 46 -11.00 -25.58 28.22
CA LYS A 46 -10.03 -24.77 29.00
C LYS A 46 -8.81 -25.53 29.52
N ASP A 47 -8.86 -26.88 29.61
CA ASP A 47 -7.82 -27.66 30.31
C ASP A 47 -6.93 -28.53 29.40
N LYS A 48 -6.82 -28.21 28.10
CA LYS A 48 -5.94 -28.97 27.17
C LYS A 48 -5.14 -28.06 26.24
N TYR A 49 -4.20 -27.31 26.80
CA TYR A 49 -3.11 -26.67 26.04
C TYR A 49 -1.82 -26.67 26.86
N ILE A 50 -1.23 -27.85 27.04
CA ILE A 50 0.18 -28.03 27.38
C ILE A 50 0.67 -29.24 26.57
N GLU A 51 1.67 -29.00 25.73
CA GLU A 51 2.51 -29.94 24.97
C GLU A 51 1.85 -30.80 23.88
N LEU A 52 2.32 -30.63 22.65
CA LEU A 52 2.04 -31.50 21.49
C LEU A 52 3.38 -32.05 21.02
N ASP A 53 3.72 -33.25 21.50
CA ASP A 53 4.65 -34.16 20.84
C ASP A 53 3.88 -34.99 19.80
N ASP A 54 4.58 -35.32 18.72
CA ASP A 54 4.13 -36.16 17.62
C ASP A 54 3.74 -37.59 18.11
N ASP A 55 2.72 -38.16 17.46
CA ASP A 55 2.25 -39.55 17.58
C ASP A 55 1.41 -39.95 18.81
N THR A 56 0.08 -39.71 18.79
CA THR A 56 -0.89 -40.66 19.39
C THR A 56 -2.33 -40.51 18.82
N GLU A 57 -2.87 -41.61 18.29
CA GLU A 57 -4.27 -41.78 17.87
C GLU A 57 -5.17 -42.01 19.10
N TYR A 58 -6.20 -41.18 19.32
CA TYR A 58 -7.24 -41.41 20.35
C TYR A 58 -8.59 -41.83 19.75
N SER A 59 -9.12 -42.95 20.23
CA SER A 59 -10.40 -43.58 19.84
C SER A 59 -11.60 -42.93 20.55
N ASP A 60 -12.40 -42.19 19.78
CA ASP A 60 -13.58 -41.42 20.24
C ASP A 60 -14.89 -42.24 20.16
N LYS A 61 -14.86 -43.52 20.56
CA LYS A 61 -16.00 -44.46 20.44
C LYS A 61 -17.07 -44.31 21.53
N ASP A 62 -16.70 -43.85 22.73
CA ASP A 62 -17.62 -43.86 23.88
C ASP A 62 -18.58 -42.66 23.90
N THR A 63 -18.20 -41.54 23.28
CA THR A 63 -19.00 -40.30 23.26
C THR A 63 -20.23 -40.38 22.34
N ALA A 64 -20.25 -41.31 21.38
CA ALA A 64 -21.32 -41.46 20.39
C ALA A 64 -22.46 -42.38 20.85
N ILE A 65 -22.20 -43.31 21.79
CA ILE A 65 -23.16 -44.31 22.24
C ILE A 65 -24.19 -43.70 23.20
N ASP A 66 -23.79 -42.72 24.02
CA ASP A 66 -24.70 -42.05 24.96
C ASP A 66 -25.72 -41.11 24.30
N ALA A 67 -25.42 -40.57 23.11
CA ALA A 67 -26.35 -39.74 22.34
C ALA A 67 -27.52 -40.54 21.72
N PHE A 68 -27.35 -41.86 21.54
CA PHE A 68 -28.30 -42.70 20.83
C PHE A 68 -29.51 -43.14 21.68
N HIS A 69 -29.38 -43.11 23.02
CA HIS A 69 -30.44 -43.56 23.93
C HIS A 69 -31.57 -42.53 24.17
N PHE A 70 -31.44 -41.28 23.70
CA PHE A 70 -32.36 -40.19 24.03
C PHE A 70 -33.58 -40.03 23.09
N PHE A 71 -33.64 -40.74 21.95
CA PHE A 71 -34.59 -40.45 20.85
C PHE A 71 -35.61 -41.55 20.49
N ARG A 72 -35.93 -42.51 21.38
CA ARG A 72 -36.99 -43.51 21.13
C ARG A 72 -38.38 -43.00 21.57
N LEU A 73 -39.32 -42.83 20.62
CA LEU A 73 -40.76 -42.67 20.87
C LEU A 73 -41.52 -44.00 20.58
N PRO A 74 -42.68 -44.25 21.24
CA PRO A 74 -43.25 -45.59 21.39
C PRO A 74 -44.05 -46.07 20.17
N HIS A 75 -43.94 -47.38 19.87
CA HIS A 75 -44.75 -48.11 18.90
C HIS A 75 -46.08 -48.57 19.54
N ASN A 76 -47.19 -47.87 19.26
CA ASN A 76 -48.53 -48.43 19.03
C ASN A 76 -49.59 -47.32 19.09
N ILE A 77 -50.24 -47.03 17.96
CA ILE A 77 -51.54 -46.35 17.94
C ILE A 77 -52.44 -47.23 17.06
N ASP A 78 -53.32 -48.00 17.71
CA ASP A 78 -54.40 -48.73 17.07
C ASP A 78 -55.50 -47.75 16.63
N VAL A 79 -55.81 -47.70 15.34
CA VAL A 79 -56.95 -46.93 14.81
C VAL A 79 -58.03 -47.92 14.38
N LYS A 80 -59.11 -48.03 15.17
CA LYS A 80 -60.31 -48.81 14.83
C LYS A 80 -61.10 -48.12 13.72
N TRP A 81 -61.43 -48.85 12.67
CA TRP A 81 -62.36 -48.43 11.61
C TRP A 81 -63.78 -48.89 11.95
N SER A 82 -64.73 -47.96 12.07
CA SER A 82 -66.16 -48.28 12.05
C SER A 82 -66.83 -47.54 10.90
N LEU A 83 -67.02 -48.24 9.77
CA LEU A 83 -67.81 -47.76 8.63
C LEU A 83 -69.29 -48.07 8.90
N THR A 84 -70.13 -47.04 9.05
CA THR A 84 -71.59 -47.18 8.92
C THR A 84 -72.02 -46.53 7.62
N LEU A 85 -72.35 -47.36 6.62
CA LEU A 85 -72.79 -46.97 5.28
C LEU A 85 -74.26 -46.52 5.31
N THR A 86 -74.54 -45.22 5.28
CA THR A 86 -75.84 -44.68 4.82
C THR A 86 -75.76 -43.17 4.47
N THR A 87 -75.12 -42.78 3.35
CA THR A 87 -75.31 -41.43 2.75
C THR A 87 -75.01 -41.41 1.24
N PRO A 88 -75.66 -40.53 0.43
CA PRO A 88 -75.70 -40.61 -1.03
C PRO A 88 -74.45 -40.05 -1.74
N ILE A 89 -74.29 -40.44 -3.02
CA ILE A 89 -73.10 -40.40 -3.90
C ILE A 89 -72.48 -39.00 -4.16
N SER A 90 -73.06 -37.90 -3.69
CA SER A 90 -72.51 -36.54 -3.91
C SER A 90 -71.41 -36.12 -2.91
N SER A 91 -71.23 -36.81 -1.78
CA SER A 91 -70.17 -36.50 -0.79
C SER A 91 -68.86 -37.29 -0.98
N LEU A 92 -68.86 -38.32 -1.85
CA LEU A 92 -67.71 -39.22 -2.04
C LEU A 92 -66.49 -38.49 -2.65
N HIS A 93 -66.71 -37.45 -3.45
CA HIS A 93 -65.63 -36.72 -4.12
C HIS A 93 -64.81 -35.84 -3.16
N GLN A 94 -65.41 -35.40 -2.04
CA GLN A 94 -64.77 -34.53 -1.06
C GLN A 94 -63.97 -35.35 -0.02
N GLU A 95 -64.47 -36.55 0.31
CA GLU A 95 -63.76 -37.53 1.16
C GLU A 95 -62.59 -38.19 0.44
N VAL A 96 -62.72 -38.52 -0.86
CA VAL A 96 -61.60 -39.05 -1.66
C VAL A 96 -60.50 -37.99 -1.82
N MET A 97 -60.86 -36.71 -2.00
CA MET A 97 -59.87 -35.62 -2.10
C MET A 97 -59.15 -35.33 -0.79
N THR A 98 -59.82 -35.48 0.36
CA THR A 98 -59.17 -35.35 1.68
C THR A 98 -58.27 -36.53 2.00
N VAL A 99 -58.66 -37.76 1.61
CA VAL A 99 -57.81 -38.95 1.73
C VAL A 99 -56.57 -38.84 0.82
N VAL A 100 -56.71 -38.32 -0.41
CA VAL A 100 -55.57 -38.05 -1.31
C VAL A 100 -54.68 -36.94 -0.76
N HIS A 101 -55.24 -35.88 -0.17
CA HIS A 101 -54.46 -34.83 0.51
C HIS A 101 -53.66 -35.38 1.70
N TRP A 102 -54.27 -36.22 2.55
CA TRP A 102 -53.58 -36.83 3.68
C TRP A 102 -52.52 -37.84 3.24
N LEU A 103 -52.76 -38.62 2.18
CA LEU A 103 -51.76 -39.52 1.60
C LEU A 103 -50.58 -38.75 0.99
N LEU A 104 -50.81 -37.60 0.36
CA LEU A 104 -49.76 -36.70 -0.12
C LEU A 104 -48.96 -36.08 1.03
N ILE A 105 -49.62 -35.60 2.09
CA ILE A 105 -48.94 -35.02 3.26
C ILE A 105 -48.11 -36.08 4.00
N ILE A 106 -48.65 -37.28 4.19
CA ILE A 106 -47.94 -38.40 4.83
C ILE A 106 -46.78 -38.88 3.93
N GLY A 107 -46.97 -38.92 2.61
CA GLY A 107 -45.93 -39.23 1.64
C GLY A 107 -44.78 -38.22 1.67
N VAL A 108 -45.11 -36.92 1.70
CA VAL A 108 -44.13 -35.82 1.78
C VAL A 108 -43.41 -35.82 3.13
N ALA A 109 -44.11 -36.06 4.24
CA ALA A 109 -43.49 -36.15 5.57
C ALA A 109 -42.55 -37.35 5.70
N ARG A 110 -42.94 -38.51 5.16
CA ARG A 110 -42.11 -39.72 5.15
C ARG A 110 -40.89 -39.58 4.23
N TRP A 111 -41.06 -38.86 3.12
CA TRP A 111 -39.97 -38.51 2.21
C TRP A 111 -38.99 -37.50 2.85
N LEU A 112 -39.49 -36.46 3.53
CA LEU A 112 -38.69 -35.49 4.30
C LEU A 112 -37.91 -36.17 5.44
N CYS A 113 -38.51 -37.12 6.15
CA CYS A 113 -37.82 -37.91 7.16
C CYS A 113 -36.68 -38.74 6.55
N CYS A 114 -36.92 -39.43 5.42
CA CYS A 114 -35.86 -40.13 4.69
C CYS A 114 -34.75 -39.18 4.21
N LEU A 115 -35.10 -37.96 3.79
CA LEU A 115 -34.13 -36.97 3.30
C LEU A 115 -33.27 -36.39 4.42
N ILE A 116 -33.85 -36.10 5.59
CA ILE A 116 -33.13 -35.70 6.80
C ILE A 116 -32.21 -36.84 7.26
N GLN A 117 -32.70 -38.08 7.24
CA GLN A 117 -31.91 -39.25 7.61
C GLN A 117 -30.76 -39.51 6.61
N HIS A 118 -30.98 -39.27 5.32
CA HIS A 118 -29.96 -39.36 4.29
C HIS A 118 -28.96 -38.18 4.33
N PHE A 119 -29.39 -36.99 4.77
CA PHE A 119 -28.53 -35.81 4.96
C PHE A 119 -27.62 -35.98 6.17
N ILE A 120 -28.17 -36.50 7.28
CA ILE A 120 -27.40 -36.90 8.46
C ILE A 120 -26.42 -38.01 8.08
N TRP A 121 -26.87 -39.06 7.37
CA TRP A 121 -25.99 -40.12 6.84
C TRP A 121 -24.87 -39.54 5.97
N ASN A 122 -25.14 -38.59 5.07
CA ASN A 122 -24.13 -38.01 4.18
C ASN A 122 -23.08 -37.17 4.94
N ILE A 123 -23.46 -36.51 6.03
CA ILE A 123 -22.54 -35.77 6.91
C ILE A 123 -21.66 -36.75 7.70
N THR A 124 -22.23 -37.82 8.26
CA THR A 124 -21.48 -38.83 9.02
C THR A 124 -20.56 -39.65 8.10
N VAL A 125 -21.01 -39.94 6.87
CA VAL A 125 -20.27 -40.72 5.88
C VAL A 125 -19.22 -39.91 5.14
N LYS A 126 -19.40 -38.62 4.88
CA LYS A 126 -18.30 -37.76 4.39
C LYS A 126 -17.13 -37.68 5.37
N ARG A 127 -17.38 -37.82 6.67
CA ARG A 127 -16.34 -37.87 7.71
C ARG A 127 -15.63 -39.23 7.79
N GLN A 128 -16.32 -40.35 7.51
CA GLN A 128 -15.71 -41.69 7.46
C GLN A 128 -15.04 -42.03 6.12
N ILE A 129 -15.57 -41.52 4.99
CA ILE A 129 -15.02 -41.76 3.63
C ILE A 129 -13.61 -41.18 3.48
N PHE A 130 -13.28 -40.10 4.19
CA PHE A 130 -11.94 -39.50 4.10
C PHE A 130 -10.83 -40.42 4.65
N HIS A 131 -11.13 -41.26 5.65
CA HIS A 131 -10.16 -42.23 6.19
C HIS A 131 -10.20 -43.60 5.50
N MET A 132 -11.34 -44.01 4.90
CA MET A 132 -11.49 -45.33 4.27
C MET A 132 -10.94 -45.43 2.83
N ASN A 133 -10.73 -44.29 2.15
CA ASN A 133 -10.48 -44.26 0.70
C ASN A 133 -9.10 -44.78 0.26
N ALA A 134 -8.07 -44.79 1.10
CA ALA A 134 -6.75 -45.30 0.67
C ALA A 134 -6.69 -46.84 0.64
N ALA A 135 -7.30 -47.51 1.63
CA ALA A 135 -7.25 -48.96 1.77
C ALA A 135 -8.24 -49.68 0.83
N LEU A 136 -9.44 -49.13 0.65
CA LEU A 136 -10.45 -49.71 -0.24
C LEU A 136 -10.07 -49.55 -1.71
N PHE A 137 -9.48 -48.42 -2.10
CA PHE A 137 -9.04 -48.17 -3.48
C PHE A 137 -7.91 -49.11 -3.88
N ARG A 138 -6.97 -49.40 -2.97
CA ARG A 138 -5.89 -50.38 -3.19
C ARG A 138 -6.43 -51.82 -3.27
N SER A 139 -7.43 -52.18 -2.45
CA SER A 139 -8.07 -53.51 -2.48
C SER A 139 -9.00 -53.74 -3.69
N LEU A 140 -9.66 -52.67 -4.18
CA LEU A 140 -10.59 -52.73 -5.30
C LEU A 140 -9.84 -52.88 -6.62
N ILE A 141 -8.73 -52.14 -6.82
CA ILE A 141 -7.88 -52.28 -8.01
C ILE A 141 -7.28 -53.68 -8.11
N GLN A 142 -6.90 -54.29 -6.99
CA GLN A 142 -6.27 -55.62 -7.00
C GLN A 142 -7.27 -56.77 -7.19
N ARG A 143 -8.56 -56.57 -6.87
CA ARG A 143 -9.63 -57.57 -7.05
C ARG A 143 -10.39 -57.47 -8.37
N SER A 144 -10.31 -56.35 -9.09
CA SER A 144 -11.10 -56.12 -10.31
C SER A 144 -10.42 -56.53 -11.62
N ILE A 145 -9.21 -57.09 -11.59
CA ILE A 145 -8.41 -57.32 -12.81
C ILE A 145 -8.78 -58.58 -13.64
N PRO A 146 -9.47 -59.65 -13.17
CA PRO A 146 -9.75 -60.79 -14.06
C PRO A 146 -11.11 -60.77 -14.80
N TYR A 147 -12.03 -59.84 -14.53
CA TYR A 147 -13.39 -59.90 -15.08
C TYR A 147 -13.95 -58.50 -15.41
N MET A 148 -13.63 -57.94 -16.57
CA MET A 148 -14.41 -56.86 -17.19
C MET A 148 -14.22 -56.86 -18.70
N ASP A 149 -15.06 -57.65 -19.37
CA ASP A 149 -15.30 -57.52 -20.80
C ASP A 149 -16.48 -56.57 -21.04
N THR A 150 -16.18 -55.41 -21.62
CA THR A 150 -17.02 -54.46 -22.37
C THR A 150 -18.24 -53.75 -21.72
N LYS A 151 -18.14 -52.40 -21.75
CA LYS A 151 -19.21 -51.39 -21.97
C LYS A 151 -20.31 -51.28 -20.87
N PRO A 152 -20.06 -50.54 -19.78
CA PRO A 152 -20.48 -49.12 -19.73
C PRO A 152 -19.61 -48.24 -18.81
N ALA A 153 -18.29 -48.21 -19.03
CA ALA A 153 -17.37 -47.34 -18.27
C ALA A 153 -17.26 -45.91 -18.83
N SER A 154 -17.68 -45.66 -20.08
CA SER A 154 -17.35 -44.40 -20.78
C SER A 154 -18.15 -43.18 -20.33
N GLN A 155 -19.39 -43.31 -19.85
CA GLN A 155 -20.23 -42.16 -19.48
C GLN A 155 -19.94 -41.57 -18.10
N PHE A 156 -19.39 -42.37 -17.17
CA PHE A 156 -18.99 -41.88 -15.85
C PHE A 156 -17.67 -41.08 -15.92
N HIS A 157 -16.78 -41.46 -16.84
CA HIS A 157 -15.50 -40.78 -17.05
C HIS A 157 -15.64 -39.37 -17.65
N THR A 158 -16.60 -39.11 -18.53
CA THR A 158 -16.72 -37.81 -19.22
C THR A 158 -17.21 -36.69 -18.29
N LYS A 159 -18.19 -36.97 -17.42
CA LYS A 159 -18.70 -35.97 -16.45
C LYS A 159 -17.72 -35.70 -15.32
N LEU A 160 -16.94 -36.70 -14.90
CA LEU A 160 -15.87 -36.49 -13.93
C LEU A 160 -14.77 -35.58 -14.51
N PHE A 161 -14.46 -35.75 -15.80
CA PHE A 161 -13.48 -34.92 -16.51
C PHE A 161 -13.87 -33.44 -16.51
N ASP A 162 -15.13 -33.09 -16.77
CA ASP A 162 -15.58 -31.69 -16.78
C ASP A 162 -15.50 -31.00 -15.40
N PHE A 163 -15.70 -31.74 -14.30
CA PHE A 163 -15.49 -31.21 -12.94
C PHE A 163 -14.01 -31.11 -12.56
N ILE A 164 -13.18 -31.99 -13.12
CA ILE A 164 -11.75 -32.04 -12.83
C ILE A 164 -10.98 -30.99 -13.66
N VAL A 165 -11.37 -30.70 -14.91
CA VAL A 165 -10.62 -29.82 -15.82
C VAL A 165 -10.37 -28.41 -15.24
N PRO A 166 -11.36 -27.67 -14.70
CA PRO A 166 -11.10 -26.38 -14.07
C PRO A 166 -10.18 -26.49 -12.83
N SER A 167 -10.30 -27.61 -12.11
CA SER A 167 -9.44 -27.90 -10.95
C SER A 167 -8.01 -28.19 -11.41
N VAL A 168 -7.81 -28.85 -12.54
CA VAL A 168 -6.51 -29.12 -13.17
C VAL A 168 -5.88 -27.83 -13.70
N GLN A 169 -6.65 -26.96 -14.35
CA GLN A 169 -6.15 -25.65 -14.78
C GLN A 169 -5.73 -24.81 -13.58
N SER A 170 -6.59 -24.71 -12.55
CA SER A 170 -6.27 -23.98 -11.31
C SER A 170 -5.04 -24.57 -10.63
N PHE A 171 -4.88 -25.89 -10.64
CA PHE A 171 -3.69 -26.57 -10.12
C PHE A 171 -2.46 -26.28 -10.97
N SER A 172 -2.59 -26.18 -12.30
CA SER A 172 -1.49 -25.83 -13.22
C SER A 172 -1.04 -24.38 -13.02
N GLU A 173 -1.97 -23.43 -12.93
CA GLU A 173 -1.69 -22.02 -12.61
C GLU A 173 -1.07 -21.89 -11.22
N ALA A 174 -1.62 -22.59 -10.23
CA ALA A 174 -1.05 -22.65 -8.88
C ALA A 174 0.35 -23.25 -8.89
N ARG A 175 0.62 -24.29 -9.69
CA ARG A 175 1.96 -24.88 -9.85
C ARG A 175 2.94 -23.88 -10.47
N GLY A 176 2.51 -23.09 -11.46
CA GLY A 176 3.34 -22.04 -12.07
C GLY A 176 3.68 -20.92 -11.08
N ALA A 177 2.68 -20.40 -10.38
CA ALA A 177 2.88 -19.38 -9.35
C ALA A 177 3.72 -19.92 -8.18
N ALA A 178 3.43 -21.15 -7.74
CA ALA A 178 4.18 -21.83 -6.69
C ALA A 178 5.61 -22.09 -7.12
N ALA A 179 5.91 -22.38 -8.39
CA ALA A 179 7.29 -22.56 -8.84
C ALA A 179 8.13 -21.30 -8.64
N THR A 180 7.59 -20.10 -8.88
CA THR A 180 8.29 -18.84 -8.59
C THR A 180 8.49 -18.62 -7.10
N VAL A 181 7.45 -18.89 -6.29
CA VAL A 181 7.51 -18.75 -4.83
C VAL A 181 8.49 -19.77 -4.22
N PHE A 182 8.38 -21.04 -4.59
CA PHE A 182 9.28 -22.10 -4.16
C PHE A 182 10.70 -21.84 -4.62
N ARG A 183 10.92 -21.37 -5.86
CA ARG A 183 12.27 -20.97 -6.28
C ARG A 183 12.88 -19.91 -5.36
N LEU A 184 12.11 -18.90 -4.95
CA LEU A 184 12.61 -17.88 -3.99
C LEU A 184 12.86 -18.46 -2.60
N ILE A 185 12.00 -19.38 -2.14
CA ILE A 185 12.18 -20.07 -0.84
C ILE A 185 13.42 -20.99 -0.89
N ASP A 186 13.59 -21.73 -1.98
CA ASP A 186 14.69 -22.66 -2.20
C ASP A 186 16.01 -21.90 -2.39
N GLU A 187 16.04 -20.81 -3.18
CA GLU A 187 17.18 -19.88 -3.29
C GLU A 187 17.52 -19.25 -1.93
N GLY A 188 16.52 -18.99 -1.08
CA GLY A 188 16.71 -18.50 0.28
C GLY A 188 17.32 -19.54 1.23
N ASN A 189 16.96 -20.82 1.06
CA ASN A 189 17.39 -21.94 1.89
C ASN A 189 18.70 -22.61 1.40
N ASP A 190 19.12 -22.36 0.16
CA ASP A 190 20.36 -22.91 -0.37
C ASP A 190 21.57 -22.18 0.21
N SER A 191 22.20 -22.82 1.20
CA SER A 191 23.43 -22.37 1.85
C SER A 191 24.62 -22.24 0.89
N ASN A 192 24.56 -22.82 -0.33
CA ASN A 192 25.61 -22.64 -1.35
C ASN A 192 25.45 -21.34 -2.16
N VAL A 193 24.28 -20.70 -2.14
CA VAL A 193 23.98 -19.47 -2.89
C VAL A 193 24.05 -18.22 -2.00
N ASN A 194 23.65 -18.34 -0.73
CA ASN A 194 23.73 -17.26 0.25
C ASN A 194 25.00 -17.35 1.09
N GLU A 195 26.07 -16.70 0.63
CA GLU A 195 27.34 -16.57 1.38
C GLU A 195 27.15 -15.87 2.75
N ILE A 196 26.12 -15.03 2.89
CA ILE A 196 25.80 -14.29 4.11
C ILE A 196 24.41 -14.70 4.62
N ASP A 197 24.36 -15.62 5.58
CA ASP A 197 23.11 -16.03 6.23
C ASP A 197 22.95 -15.36 7.62
N VAL A 198 21.83 -14.68 7.83
CA VAL A 198 21.46 -14.02 9.10
C VAL A 198 20.74 -15.00 10.05
N TRP A 199 20.21 -16.10 9.51
CA TRP A 199 19.41 -17.08 10.24
C TRP A 199 20.23 -18.23 10.81
N LYS A 200 21.49 -18.38 10.36
CA LYS A 200 22.43 -19.35 10.91
C LYS A 200 22.71 -19.06 12.39
N GLU A 201 22.27 -19.97 13.25
CA GLU A 201 22.62 -19.98 14.66
C GLU A 201 23.89 -20.81 14.81
N ASP A 202 25.05 -20.15 14.94
CA ASP A 202 26.29 -20.86 15.25
C ASP A 202 26.26 -21.38 16.70
N THR A 203 26.72 -22.63 16.88
CA THR A 203 26.67 -23.37 18.16
C THR A 203 27.70 -22.91 19.19
N GLU A 204 28.62 -22.00 18.86
CA GLU A 204 29.60 -21.43 19.80
C GLU A 204 29.42 -19.91 19.92
N PRO A 205 29.07 -19.37 21.11
CA PRO A 205 28.95 -17.94 21.29
C PRO A 205 30.19 -17.34 22.00
N ILE A 206 30.42 -16.05 21.69
CA ILE A 206 31.29 -15.09 22.39
C ILE A 206 32.79 -15.21 22.10
N TYR A 207 33.24 -14.43 21.11
CA TYR A 207 34.56 -13.80 21.22
C TYR A 207 34.36 -12.38 21.76
N ASP A 208 35.33 -11.87 22.50
CA ASP A 208 35.33 -10.47 22.93
C ASP A 208 35.37 -9.59 21.67
N ILE A 209 34.22 -8.99 21.31
CA ILE A 209 34.05 -8.15 20.11
C ILE A 209 34.67 -6.76 20.35
N ASN A 210 35.24 -6.50 21.52
CA ASN A 210 35.99 -5.29 21.82
C ASN A 210 37.35 -5.32 21.14
N GLY A 211 37.56 -4.51 20.10
CA GLY A 211 38.74 -4.68 19.29
C GLY A 211 39.03 -3.66 18.21
N ASP A 212 40.19 -3.85 17.60
CA ASP A 212 40.64 -3.12 16.43
C ASP A 212 39.93 -3.65 15.18
N ILE A 213 39.49 -2.73 14.32
CA ILE A 213 38.94 -3.05 12.99
C ILE A 213 40.06 -2.88 11.96
N GLU A 214 40.35 -3.92 11.20
CA GLU A 214 41.40 -3.90 10.18
C GLU A 214 40.81 -4.25 8.80
N PHE A 215 40.98 -3.36 7.83
CA PHE A 215 40.79 -3.64 6.41
C PHE A 215 42.18 -3.98 5.83
N ASN A 216 42.34 -5.14 5.22
CA ASN A 216 43.61 -5.59 4.66
C ASN A 216 43.48 -5.84 3.16
N ASN A 217 44.04 -4.92 2.36
CA ASN A 217 44.13 -5.01 0.90
C ASN A 217 42.78 -5.28 0.23
N VAL A 218 41.74 -4.61 0.70
CA VAL A 218 40.35 -4.85 0.29
C VAL A 218 40.08 -4.26 -1.10
N ASN A 219 39.67 -5.10 -2.03
CA ASN A 219 39.08 -4.70 -3.31
C ASN A 219 37.58 -5.00 -3.30
N PHE A 220 36.78 -4.11 -3.86
CA PHE A 220 35.34 -4.35 -3.96
C PHE A 220 34.70 -3.66 -5.16
N THR A 221 33.82 -4.39 -5.83
CA THR A 221 33.01 -3.91 -6.96
C THR A 221 31.55 -4.30 -6.75
N TYR A 222 30.63 -3.36 -6.94
CA TYR A 222 29.19 -3.65 -6.87
C TYR A 222 28.74 -4.47 -8.10
N ARG A 223 27.98 -5.55 -7.89
CA ARG A 223 27.46 -6.40 -8.99
C ARG A 223 26.62 -5.65 -10.04
N SER A 224 26.01 -4.52 -9.66
CA SER A 224 25.25 -3.68 -10.59
C SER A 224 26.13 -2.92 -11.58
N ARG A 225 27.43 -2.78 -11.29
CA ARG A 225 28.41 -2.03 -12.09
C ARG A 225 29.78 -2.70 -12.00
N GLU A 226 29.93 -3.83 -12.68
CA GLU A 226 31.19 -4.60 -12.67
C GLU A 226 32.37 -3.83 -13.28
N ASP A 227 32.11 -2.86 -14.16
CA ASP A 227 33.14 -2.08 -14.86
C ASP A 227 33.80 -1.01 -13.97
N THR A 228 33.17 -0.61 -12.87
CA THR A 228 33.66 0.47 -11.99
C THR A 228 33.90 -0.05 -10.57
N PRO A 229 35.12 -0.52 -10.25
CA PRO A 229 35.49 -0.87 -8.89
C PRO A 229 35.32 0.32 -7.93
N ALA A 230 34.80 0.03 -6.74
CA ALA A 230 34.52 1.03 -5.71
C ALA A 230 35.66 1.19 -4.71
N LEU A 231 36.40 0.11 -4.43
CA LEU A 231 37.56 0.09 -3.53
C LEU A 231 38.72 -0.65 -4.18
N HIS A 232 39.93 -0.12 -3.96
CA HIS A 232 41.17 -0.60 -4.54
C HIS A 232 42.25 -0.75 -3.47
N ASN A 233 42.63 -1.99 -3.18
CA ASN A 233 43.70 -2.37 -2.27
C ASN A 233 43.65 -1.56 -0.94
N LEU A 234 42.44 -1.39 -0.41
CA LEU A 234 42.18 -0.52 0.72
C LEU A 234 42.72 -1.16 2.00
N SER A 235 43.58 -0.43 2.72
CA SER A 235 44.11 -0.85 4.01
C SER A 235 43.93 0.25 5.06
N ILE A 236 43.14 -0.03 6.10
CA ILE A 236 42.74 0.92 7.15
C ILE A 236 42.71 0.19 8.48
N ILE A 237 43.16 0.83 9.56
CA ILE A 237 43.09 0.30 10.93
C ILE A 237 42.34 1.31 11.81
N ALA A 238 41.32 0.85 12.52
CA ALA A 238 40.62 1.63 13.53
C ALA A 238 40.79 0.97 14.90
N HIS A 239 41.56 1.62 15.78
CA HIS A 239 41.90 1.07 17.08
C HIS A 239 40.75 1.11 18.08
N ALA A 240 40.75 0.17 19.00
CA ALA A 240 39.73 0.02 20.03
C ALA A 240 39.56 1.30 20.87
N GLY A 241 38.31 1.76 21.02
CA GLY A 241 37.97 2.95 21.80
C GLY A 241 38.36 4.30 21.17
N GLN A 242 39.00 4.28 19.99
CA GLN A 242 39.35 5.48 19.25
C GLN A 242 38.29 5.84 18.21
N THR A 243 38.30 7.12 17.82
CA THR A 243 37.50 7.62 16.71
C THR A 243 38.37 7.74 15.46
N THR A 244 38.05 6.95 14.43
CA THR A 244 38.69 6.97 13.12
C THR A 244 37.76 7.65 12.10
N ALA A 245 38.26 8.66 11.41
CA ALA A 245 37.50 9.40 10.41
C ALA A 245 37.88 8.99 8.98
N LEU A 246 36.87 8.86 8.11
CA LEU A 246 37.05 8.64 6.67
C LEU A 246 36.59 9.89 5.90
N VAL A 247 37.48 10.44 5.07
CA VAL A 247 37.27 11.69 4.34
C VAL A 247 37.61 11.51 2.88
N GLY A 248 36.94 12.20 1.97
CA GLY A 248 37.23 12.15 0.55
C GLY A 248 36.09 12.70 -0.28
N SER A 249 36.32 12.86 -1.58
CA SER A 249 35.30 13.29 -2.55
C SER A 249 34.09 12.35 -2.56
N SER A 250 32.95 12.82 -3.07
CA SER A 250 31.81 11.94 -3.33
C SER A 250 32.23 10.82 -4.29
N GLY A 251 31.79 9.59 -4.01
CA GLY A 251 32.18 8.41 -4.80
C GLY A 251 33.56 7.80 -4.46
N SER A 252 34.31 8.34 -3.49
CA SER A 252 35.63 7.79 -3.11
C SER A 252 35.61 6.46 -2.36
N GLY A 253 34.43 5.90 -2.06
CA GLY A 253 34.27 4.59 -1.41
C GLY A 253 33.99 4.63 0.11
N LYS A 254 33.76 5.79 0.71
CA LYS A 254 33.55 5.95 2.18
C LYS A 254 32.42 5.07 2.73
N SER A 255 31.20 5.23 2.21
CA SER A 255 30.02 4.46 2.67
C SER A 255 30.08 2.99 2.25
N THR A 256 30.93 2.66 1.25
CA THR A 256 31.25 1.28 0.89
C THR A 256 31.97 0.58 2.04
N CYS A 257 32.89 1.26 2.75
CA CYS A 257 33.57 0.70 3.93
C CYS A 257 32.57 0.32 5.04
N ILE A 258 31.60 1.19 5.33
CA ILE A 258 30.52 0.87 6.30
C ILE A 258 29.69 -0.32 5.81
N SER A 259 29.34 -0.37 4.53
CA SER A 259 28.54 -1.46 3.96
C SER A 259 29.24 -2.81 4.05
N LEU A 260 30.56 -2.84 3.86
CA LEU A 260 31.37 -4.05 4.01
C LEU A 260 31.54 -4.45 5.49
N PHE A 261 31.71 -3.48 6.39
CA PHE A 261 31.81 -3.77 7.83
C PHE A 261 30.48 -4.26 8.43
N LEU A 262 29.34 -3.76 7.96
CA LEU A 262 28.02 -4.33 8.26
C LEU A 262 27.76 -5.68 7.59
N ARG A 263 28.70 -6.13 6.76
CA ARG A 263 28.65 -7.38 5.99
C ARG A 263 27.36 -7.46 5.18
N TYR A 264 27.03 -6.39 4.44
CA TYR A 264 26.01 -6.42 3.39
C TYR A 264 26.53 -7.07 2.11
N TYR A 265 27.84 -6.98 1.91
CA TYR A 265 28.56 -7.54 0.78
C TYR A 265 29.87 -8.12 1.32
N GLU A 266 30.38 -9.15 0.64
CA GLU A 266 31.74 -9.64 0.87
C GLU A 266 32.73 -8.90 -0.06
N PRO A 267 33.97 -8.64 0.39
CA PRO A 267 34.99 -8.06 -0.46
C PRO A 267 35.34 -9.01 -1.62
N SER A 268 35.66 -8.45 -2.80
CA SER A 268 36.07 -9.24 -3.97
C SER A 268 37.45 -9.88 -3.78
N SER A 269 38.33 -9.19 -3.07
CA SER A 269 39.59 -9.73 -2.56
C SER A 269 40.04 -8.96 -1.33
N GLY A 270 41.00 -9.51 -0.58
CA GLY A 270 41.38 -8.95 0.72
C GLY A 270 40.44 -9.43 1.83
N GLN A 271 40.68 -8.96 3.06
CA GLN A 271 39.95 -9.42 4.24
C GLN A 271 39.68 -8.26 5.19
N ILE A 272 38.53 -8.31 5.86
CA ILE A 272 38.21 -7.39 6.97
C ILE A 272 38.28 -8.22 8.24
N MET A 273 38.92 -7.69 9.28
CA MET A 273 39.18 -8.40 10.52
C MET A 273 38.75 -7.57 11.73
N ILE A 274 38.35 -8.27 12.79
CA ILE A 274 38.10 -7.72 14.12
C ILE A 274 38.99 -8.52 15.09
N ASN A 275 39.90 -7.84 15.80
CA ASN A 275 40.90 -8.48 16.67
C ASN A 275 41.76 -9.55 15.95
N GLY A 276 42.19 -9.26 14.72
CA GLY A 276 43.01 -10.18 13.93
C GLY A 276 42.27 -11.42 13.41
N ARG A 277 40.95 -11.50 13.59
CA ARG A 277 40.11 -12.57 13.04
C ARG A 277 39.23 -12.08 11.91
N PRO A 278 39.09 -12.82 10.80
CA PRO A 278 38.19 -12.46 9.72
C PRO A 278 36.76 -12.18 10.18
N ILE A 279 36.14 -11.14 9.64
CA ILE A 279 34.73 -10.77 9.91
C ILE A 279 33.76 -11.89 9.50
N THR A 280 34.20 -12.77 8.60
CA THR A 280 33.45 -13.93 8.12
C THR A 280 33.18 -14.96 9.21
N ASP A 281 34.06 -15.02 10.23
CA ASP A 281 34.00 -16.00 11.32
C ASP A 281 32.96 -15.60 12.38
N TYR A 282 32.47 -14.35 12.35
CA TYR A 282 31.46 -13.86 13.29
C TYR A 282 30.04 -14.10 12.74
N CYS A 283 29.14 -14.53 13.62
CA CYS A 283 27.71 -14.59 13.33
C CYS A 283 27.20 -13.18 12.99
N VAL A 284 26.59 -13.02 11.81
CA VAL A 284 26.13 -11.73 11.27
C VAL A 284 25.18 -11.02 12.24
N LYS A 285 24.26 -11.77 12.86
CA LYS A 285 23.30 -11.22 13.82
C LYS A 285 24.01 -10.65 15.05
N GLN A 286 24.96 -11.40 15.63
CA GLN A 286 25.71 -10.95 16.80
C GLN A 286 26.62 -9.75 16.47
N LEU A 287 27.27 -9.78 15.31
CA LEU A 287 28.09 -8.67 14.81
C LEU A 287 27.27 -7.37 14.75
N ARG A 288 26.11 -7.40 14.10
CA ARG A 288 25.23 -6.22 13.93
C ARG A 288 24.50 -5.80 15.21
N GLN A 289 24.37 -6.68 16.20
CA GLN A 289 23.87 -6.30 17.53
C GLN A 289 24.89 -5.45 18.30
N ASN A 290 26.19 -5.69 18.11
CA ASN A 290 27.27 -4.89 18.72
C ASN A 290 27.61 -3.62 17.93
N ILE A 291 26.97 -3.40 16.78
CA ILE A 291 27.13 -2.21 15.94
C ILE A 291 25.92 -1.28 16.09
N GLY A 292 26.19 -0.06 16.53
CA GLY A 292 25.27 1.07 16.44
C GLY A 292 25.59 1.86 15.18
N ILE A 293 24.58 2.23 14.42
CA ILE A 293 24.79 3.01 13.19
C ILE A 293 23.73 4.08 13.06
N VAL A 294 24.21 5.27 12.73
CA VAL A 294 23.41 6.45 12.40
C VAL A 294 23.69 6.81 10.95
N SER A 295 22.68 6.61 10.12
CA SER A 295 22.74 6.88 8.68
C SER A 295 22.47 8.36 8.39
N GLN A 296 22.86 8.81 7.18
CA GLN A 296 22.63 10.17 6.70
C GLN A 296 21.14 10.55 6.73
N GLU A 297 20.27 9.63 6.26
CA GLU A 297 18.82 9.79 6.31
C GLU A 297 18.18 8.82 7.33
N PRO A 298 17.61 9.33 8.43
CA PRO A 298 17.01 8.51 9.47
C PRO A 298 15.61 8.01 9.06
N ILE A 299 15.49 6.69 8.88
CA ILE A 299 14.21 6.04 8.60
C ILE A 299 13.48 5.70 9.90
N LEU A 300 12.22 6.15 10.02
CA LEU A 300 11.29 5.77 11.08
C LEU A 300 10.12 4.98 10.48
N PHE A 301 9.81 3.85 11.10
CA PHE A 301 8.71 2.99 10.70
C PHE A 301 7.37 3.52 11.23
N SER A 302 6.27 3.11 10.59
CA SER A 302 4.88 3.45 10.88
C SER A 302 4.41 2.77 12.17
N MET A 303 4.96 3.22 13.29
CA MET A 303 4.71 2.73 14.66
C MET A 303 4.94 3.86 15.67
N SER A 304 4.78 3.59 16.97
CA SER A 304 5.07 4.59 18.01
C SER A 304 6.57 4.91 18.09
N ILE A 305 6.93 6.06 18.69
CA ILE A 305 8.34 6.41 18.96
C ILE A 305 8.98 5.35 19.86
N TYR A 306 8.23 4.85 20.84
CA TYR A 306 8.61 3.73 21.70
C TYR A 306 9.07 2.52 20.89
N GLU A 307 8.20 2.01 20.01
CA GLU A 307 8.49 0.83 19.20
C GLU A 307 9.64 1.09 18.23
N ASN A 308 9.74 2.30 17.65
CA ASN A 308 10.86 2.66 16.80
C ASN A 308 12.22 2.57 17.51
N ILE A 309 12.34 3.09 18.75
CA ILE A 309 13.58 2.97 19.52
C ILE A 309 13.82 1.51 19.92
N ARG A 310 12.76 0.80 20.34
CA ARG A 310 12.79 -0.62 20.72
C ARG A 310 13.26 -1.55 19.59
N LEU A 311 13.10 -1.18 18.32
CA LEU A 311 13.72 -1.93 17.21
C LEU A 311 15.25 -2.01 17.30
N GLY A 312 15.90 -1.14 18.07
CA GLY A 312 17.33 -1.27 18.37
C GLY A 312 17.62 -2.49 19.24
N LYS A 313 16.80 -2.73 20.26
CA LYS A 313 16.89 -3.84 21.22
C LYS A 313 15.48 -4.30 21.60
N VAL A 314 15.04 -5.44 21.05
CA VAL A 314 13.63 -5.90 21.11
C VAL A 314 13.13 -6.16 22.54
N ASP A 315 14.04 -6.55 23.42
CA ASP A 315 13.83 -6.80 24.85
C ASP A 315 14.12 -5.58 25.74
N ALA A 316 14.33 -4.40 25.15
CA ALA A 316 14.59 -3.18 25.90
C ALA A 316 13.40 -2.82 26.80
N THR A 317 13.72 -2.55 28.06
CA THR A 317 12.78 -2.02 29.03
C THR A 317 12.48 -0.55 28.74
N GLN A 318 11.35 -0.05 29.23
CA GLN A 318 10.99 1.36 29.09
C GLN A 318 12.07 2.29 29.68
N ALA A 319 12.71 1.89 30.79
CA ALA A 319 13.78 2.68 31.40
C ALA A 319 15.03 2.78 30.51
N GLU A 320 15.42 1.69 29.82
CA GLU A 320 16.53 1.71 28.86
C GLU A 320 16.21 2.58 27.64
N ILE A 321 14.97 2.55 27.16
CA ILE A 321 14.51 3.41 26.05
C ILE A 321 14.54 4.89 26.45
N GLU A 322 14.07 5.22 27.65
CA GLU A 322 14.10 6.59 28.17
C GLU A 322 15.55 7.07 28.38
N GLN A 323 16.42 6.22 28.91
CA GLN A 323 17.84 6.53 29.07
C GLN A 323 18.52 6.77 27.72
N ALA A 324 18.33 5.87 26.73
CA ALA A 324 18.88 6.04 25.39
C ALA A 324 18.37 7.32 24.72
N ALA A 325 17.11 7.68 24.93
CA ALA A 325 16.54 8.93 24.46
C ALA A 325 17.12 10.16 25.18
N GLN A 326 17.48 10.07 26.47
CA GLN A 326 18.17 11.15 27.18
C GLN A 326 19.61 11.34 26.68
N GLU A 327 20.34 10.23 26.47
CA GLU A 327 21.69 10.25 25.90
C GLU A 327 21.71 10.88 24.50
N ALA A 328 20.68 10.59 23.69
CA ALA A 328 20.50 11.16 22.36
C ALA A 328 19.89 12.58 22.33
N ASN A 329 19.67 13.23 23.48
CA ASN A 329 18.97 14.52 23.59
C ASN A 329 17.53 14.51 23.00
N ALA A 330 16.89 13.34 22.93
CA ALA A 330 15.55 13.16 22.38
C ALA A 330 14.43 13.23 23.43
N HIS A 331 14.72 12.84 24.67
CA HIS A 331 13.69 12.68 25.72
C HIS A 331 12.85 13.96 25.94
N ASN A 332 13.50 15.12 26.02
CA ASN A 332 12.83 16.37 26.35
C ASN A 332 11.75 16.75 25.31
N PHE A 333 12.05 16.63 24.02
CA PHE A 333 11.07 16.96 22.97
C PHE A 333 10.01 15.86 22.84
N ILE A 334 10.37 14.57 23.02
CA ILE A 334 9.39 13.48 23.03
C ILE A 334 8.35 13.70 24.12
N MET A 335 8.77 14.12 25.31
CA MET A 335 7.85 14.39 26.44
C MET A 335 6.93 15.60 26.22
N GLN A 336 7.26 16.47 25.25
CA GLN A 336 6.42 17.59 24.85
C GLN A 336 5.34 17.18 23.83
N LEU A 337 5.42 15.98 23.22
CA LEU A 337 4.41 15.47 22.28
C LEU A 337 3.13 15.02 23.01
N PRO A 338 1.94 15.06 22.35
CA PRO A 338 0.66 14.76 22.98
C PRO A 338 0.59 13.38 23.65
N ASN A 339 1.14 12.35 22.98
CA ASN A 339 1.14 10.98 23.47
C ASN A 339 2.54 10.52 23.93
N LYS A 340 3.49 11.45 24.11
CA LYS A 340 4.86 11.15 24.52
C LYS A 340 5.49 10.06 23.65
N TYR A 341 6.01 8.99 24.24
CA TYR A 341 6.58 7.83 23.54
C TYR A 341 5.56 7.03 22.72
N GLU A 342 4.27 7.09 23.05
CA GLU A 342 3.19 6.45 22.28
C GLU A 342 2.75 7.25 21.05
N THR A 343 3.42 8.37 20.78
CA THR A 343 3.16 9.16 19.58
C THR A 343 3.50 8.35 18.34
N PHE A 344 2.54 8.18 17.43
CA PHE A 344 2.71 7.45 16.19
C PHE A 344 3.45 8.29 15.16
N VAL A 345 4.52 7.74 14.58
CA VAL A 345 5.40 8.38 13.57
C VAL A 345 5.45 7.52 12.31
N GLY A 346 6.15 7.98 11.27
CA GLY A 346 6.21 7.32 9.95
C GLY A 346 5.27 7.96 8.92
N GLU A 347 5.03 7.30 7.78
CA GLU A 347 4.23 7.87 6.68
C GLU A 347 2.81 8.27 7.09
N ARG A 348 2.24 7.55 8.06
CA ARG A 348 0.87 7.77 8.56
C ARG A 348 0.83 8.52 9.91
N GLY A 349 1.98 8.91 10.45
CA GLY A 349 2.11 9.51 11.77
C GLY A 349 2.37 11.01 11.75
N ILE A 350 2.70 11.56 12.94
CA ILE A 350 3.21 12.92 13.05
C ILE A 350 4.56 13.00 12.34
N GLN A 351 4.73 14.03 11.51
CA GLN A 351 6.00 14.29 10.86
C GLN A 351 6.91 15.07 11.81
N LEU A 352 8.09 14.51 12.05
CA LEU A 352 9.15 15.08 12.88
C LEU A 352 10.18 15.82 12.00
N SER A 353 10.89 16.78 12.59
CA SER A 353 11.99 17.47 11.91
C SER A 353 13.16 16.52 11.60
N GLY A 354 14.05 16.89 10.67
CA GLY A 354 15.25 16.10 10.36
C GLY A 354 16.10 15.82 11.61
N GLY A 355 16.33 16.85 12.43
CA GLY A 355 17.05 16.74 13.70
C GLY A 355 16.37 15.84 14.71
N GLU A 356 15.05 15.91 14.85
CA GLU A 356 14.29 15.03 15.74
C GLU A 356 14.34 13.57 15.29
N LYS A 357 14.17 13.30 13.99
CA LYS A 357 14.33 11.95 13.43
C LYS A 357 15.73 11.41 13.67
N GLN A 358 16.76 12.25 13.50
CA GLN A 358 18.15 11.87 13.72
C GLN A 358 18.42 11.53 15.18
N ARG A 359 17.88 12.31 16.12
CA ARG A 359 17.99 12.01 17.57
C ARG A 359 17.27 10.72 17.95
N ILE A 360 16.10 10.41 17.36
CA ILE A 360 15.43 9.12 17.57
C ILE A 360 16.24 7.96 16.97
N ALA A 361 16.82 8.15 15.78
CA ALA A 361 17.69 7.14 15.18
C ALA A 361 18.96 6.91 16.01
N LEU A 362 19.54 7.95 16.60
CA LEU A 362 20.65 7.86 17.55
C LEU A 362 20.22 7.12 18.83
N ALA A 363 19.07 7.44 19.41
CA ALA A 363 18.52 6.70 20.55
C ALA A 363 18.32 5.20 20.22
N ARG A 364 17.83 4.89 19.02
CA ARG A 364 17.70 3.53 18.50
C ARG A 364 19.04 2.81 18.32
N ALA A 365 20.10 3.54 17.95
CA ALA A 365 21.45 2.97 17.92
C ALA A 365 22.01 2.75 19.34
N LEU A 366 21.68 3.65 20.28
CA LEU A 366 22.21 3.65 21.64
C LEU A 366 21.59 2.62 22.57
N VAL A 367 20.31 2.30 22.39
CA VAL A 367 19.63 1.29 23.22
C VAL A 367 20.29 -0.10 23.12
N LYS A 368 21.05 -0.35 22.05
CA LYS A 368 21.87 -1.56 21.86
C LYS A 368 23.07 -1.65 22.79
N GLN A 369 23.53 -0.51 23.35
CA GLN A 369 24.83 -0.36 23.99
C GLN A 369 25.99 -0.86 23.11
N PRO A 370 26.17 -0.29 21.91
CA PRO A 370 27.08 -0.84 20.92
C PRO A 370 28.56 -0.65 21.31
N THR A 371 29.39 -1.63 20.98
CA THR A 371 30.87 -1.53 21.04
C THR A 371 31.40 -0.69 19.89
N PHE A 372 30.84 -0.89 18.70
CA PHE A 372 31.20 -0.17 17.48
C PHE A 372 30.13 0.84 17.12
N LEU A 373 30.52 2.09 16.89
CA LEU A 373 29.61 3.14 16.44
C LEU A 373 30.00 3.60 15.03
N LEU A 374 29.07 3.50 14.08
CA LEU A 374 29.28 3.95 12.71
C LEU A 374 28.41 5.18 12.45
N LEU A 375 29.04 6.28 12.08
CA LEU A 375 28.35 7.53 11.75
C LEU A 375 28.55 7.81 10.27
N ASP A 376 27.50 7.66 9.46
CA ASP A 376 27.53 7.92 8.02
C ASP A 376 26.90 9.27 7.74
N GLU A 377 27.72 10.32 7.71
CA GLU A 377 27.28 11.71 7.48
C GLU A 377 26.10 12.15 8.38
N ALA A 378 26.14 11.75 9.65
CA ALA A 378 25.01 11.88 10.57
C ALA A 378 24.53 13.32 10.83
N THR A 379 25.28 14.34 10.43
CA THR A 379 24.94 15.76 10.62
C THR A 379 24.76 16.53 9.30
N SER A 380 24.96 15.91 8.13
CA SER A 380 25.04 16.66 6.86
C SER A 380 23.71 17.26 6.40
N ALA A 381 22.57 16.68 6.82
CA ALA A 381 21.22 17.09 6.44
C ALA A 381 20.45 17.85 7.53
N LEU A 382 21.14 18.40 8.54
CA LEU A 382 20.53 19.09 9.69
C LEU A 382 20.71 20.60 9.64
N ASP A 383 19.77 21.34 10.25
CA ASP A 383 19.92 22.77 10.55
C ASP A 383 20.96 23.01 11.66
N ASN A 384 21.57 24.19 11.73
CA ASN A 384 22.66 24.49 12.68
C ASN A 384 22.32 24.21 14.15
N ILE A 385 21.09 24.55 14.57
CA ILE A 385 20.66 24.36 15.96
C ILE A 385 20.53 22.86 16.25
N SER A 386 19.81 22.12 15.39
CA SER A 386 19.71 20.66 15.55
C SER A 386 21.06 19.97 15.41
N GLU A 387 21.93 20.43 14.51
CA GLU A 387 23.27 19.91 14.29
C GLU A 387 24.08 20.02 15.58
N LYS A 388 24.13 21.18 16.22
CA LYS A 388 24.86 21.37 17.47
C LYS A 388 24.36 20.41 18.56
N ILE A 389 23.03 20.30 18.71
CA ILE A 389 22.42 19.40 19.71
C ILE A 389 22.74 17.93 19.42
N VAL A 390 22.71 17.52 18.15
CA VAL A 390 23.05 16.16 17.72
C VAL A 390 24.55 15.90 17.88
N GLN A 391 25.41 16.85 17.51
CA GLN A 391 26.86 16.74 17.65
C GLN A 391 27.27 16.62 19.11
N GLU A 392 26.68 17.40 20.02
CA GLU A 392 26.91 17.28 21.47
C GLU A 392 26.48 15.91 22.02
N ALA A 393 25.45 15.29 21.43
CA ALA A 393 25.08 13.91 21.76
C ALA A 393 26.09 12.91 21.18
N LEU A 394 26.50 13.07 19.92
CA LEU A 394 27.48 12.21 19.25
C LEU A 394 28.84 12.25 19.97
N ASP A 395 29.37 13.43 20.30
CA ASP A 395 30.67 13.59 20.98
C ASP A 395 30.70 12.89 22.35
N ARG A 396 29.59 12.93 23.10
CA ARG A 396 29.45 12.18 24.35
C ARG A 396 29.36 10.68 24.09
N THR A 397 28.68 10.30 23.02
CA THR A 397 28.40 8.91 22.66
C THR A 397 29.61 8.17 22.09
N CYS A 398 30.50 8.86 21.38
CA CYS A 398 31.73 8.29 20.82
C CYS A 398 32.80 7.97 21.88
N LYS A 399 32.76 8.62 23.04
CA LYS A 399 33.76 8.39 24.11
C LYS A 399 33.69 6.96 24.62
N GLY A 400 34.82 6.26 24.55
CA GLY A 400 34.95 4.87 25.02
C GLY A 400 34.41 3.82 24.05
N ARG A 401 33.99 4.19 22.83
CA ARG A 401 33.54 3.27 21.77
C ARG A 401 34.43 3.39 20.55
N THR A 402 34.72 2.26 19.90
CA THR A 402 35.42 2.26 18.62
C THR A 402 34.49 2.86 17.57
N THR A 403 34.81 4.05 17.07
CA THR A 403 33.91 4.82 16.21
C THR A 403 34.51 5.02 14.83
N ILE A 404 33.78 4.69 13.78
CA ILE A 404 34.11 5.08 12.40
C ILE A 404 33.15 6.19 11.99
N VAL A 405 33.71 7.37 11.67
CA VAL A 405 32.93 8.55 11.26
C VAL A 405 33.23 8.89 9.82
N ILE A 406 32.20 8.92 8.99
CA ILE A 406 32.23 9.53 7.67
C ILE A 406 31.65 10.93 7.85
N ALA A 407 32.47 11.94 7.60
CA ALA A 407 32.05 13.32 7.74
C ALA A 407 32.11 14.05 6.40
N HIS A 408 31.03 14.77 6.12
CA HIS A 408 31.02 15.82 5.10
C HIS A 408 31.63 17.12 5.65
N ARG A 409 31.43 17.44 6.94
CA ARG A 409 31.94 18.63 7.63
C ARG A 409 33.22 18.31 8.40
N LEU A 410 34.36 18.89 8.02
CA LEU A 410 35.66 18.55 8.58
C LEU A 410 35.81 18.93 10.06
N THR A 411 34.98 19.81 10.63
CA THR A 411 34.95 20.09 12.08
C THR A 411 34.64 18.89 12.93
N THR A 412 33.67 18.10 12.49
CA THR A 412 33.16 16.95 13.27
C THR A 412 34.23 15.88 13.48
N ILE A 413 35.31 15.93 12.69
CA ILE A 413 36.41 14.97 12.71
C ILE A 413 37.76 15.60 13.10
N GLN A 414 37.80 16.89 13.49
CA GLN A 414 39.04 17.52 13.97
C GLN A 414 39.62 16.78 15.18
N ASN A 415 38.74 16.33 16.07
CA ASN A 415 39.09 15.58 17.27
C ASN A 415 39.24 14.06 17.02
N ALA A 416 39.22 13.61 15.76
CA ALA A 416 39.46 12.22 15.44
C ALA A 416 40.91 11.84 15.75
N HIS A 417 41.09 10.64 16.30
CA HIS A 417 42.42 10.14 16.68
C HIS A 417 43.23 9.77 15.45
N GLN A 418 42.54 9.34 14.39
CA GLN A 418 43.12 8.99 13.11
C GLN A 418 42.18 9.39 11.98
N ILE A 419 42.71 10.01 10.93
CA ILE A 419 41.97 10.42 9.74
C ILE A 419 42.57 9.71 8.54
N TYR A 420 41.72 9.07 7.74
CA TYR A 420 42.07 8.47 6.45
C TYR A 420 41.43 9.27 5.32
N VAL A 421 42.25 9.70 4.36
CA VAL A 421 41.77 10.38 3.16
C VAL A 421 41.71 9.39 2.01
N LEU A 422 40.50 9.18 1.50
CA LEU A 422 40.20 8.32 0.36
C LEU A 422 40.08 9.13 -0.93
N ASP A 423 40.74 8.67 -1.98
CA ASP A 423 40.57 9.15 -3.35
C ASP A 423 40.49 7.95 -4.29
N ASN A 424 39.45 7.92 -5.13
CA ASN A 424 39.15 6.80 -6.05
C ASN A 424 39.32 5.40 -5.42
N GLY A 425 38.77 5.18 -4.23
CA GLY A 425 38.77 3.88 -3.57
C GLY A 425 40.11 3.45 -2.92
N THR A 426 41.11 4.34 -2.89
CA THR A 426 42.42 4.10 -2.24
C THR A 426 42.67 5.08 -1.09
N VAL A 427 43.44 4.69 -0.08
CA VAL A 427 43.94 5.62 0.95
C VAL A 427 45.15 6.36 0.41
N ILE A 428 45.08 7.69 0.34
CA ILE A 428 46.17 8.55 -0.13
C ILE A 428 46.92 9.25 1.01
N GLU A 429 46.25 9.52 2.12
CA GLU A 429 46.82 10.19 3.29
C GLU A 429 46.24 9.59 4.58
N GLN A 430 47.06 9.54 5.62
CA GLN A 430 46.65 9.10 6.95
C GLN A 430 47.39 9.89 8.03
N GLY A 431 46.72 10.21 9.13
CA GLY A 431 47.32 10.89 10.28
C GLY A 431 46.30 11.65 11.12
N THR A 432 46.78 12.39 12.11
CA THR A 432 45.95 13.32 12.88
C THR A 432 45.69 14.61 12.08
N HIS A 433 44.69 15.38 12.50
CA HIS A 433 44.36 16.67 11.91
C HIS A 433 45.59 17.59 11.76
N GLU A 434 46.40 17.70 12.81
CA GLU A 434 47.60 18.54 12.86
C GLU A 434 48.66 18.12 11.84
N ILE A 435 48.91 16.80 11.73
CA ILE A 435 49.91 16.23 10.79
C ILE A 435 49.46 16.45 9.35
N LEU A 436 48.17 16.21 9.07
CA LEU A 436 47.63 16.30 7.71
C LEU A 436 47.51 17.75 7.21
N ILE A 437 47.27 18.72 8.10
CA ILE A 437 47.30 20.15 7.74
C ILE A 437 48.72 20.65 7.51
N ALA A 438 49.70 20.16 8.29
CA ALA A 438 51.09 20.56 8.14
C ALA A 438 51.71 20.09 6.81
N LYS A 439 51.14 19.06 6.17
CA LYS A 439 51.59 18.55 4.88
C LYS A 439 51.20 19.52 3.75
N GLU A 440 52.16 20.33 3.30
CA GLU A 440 51.97 21.27 2.18
C GLU A 440 51.56 20.54 0.90
N GLY A 441 50.44 20.98 0.31
CA GLY A 441 49.90 20.39 -0.93
C GLY A 441 49.16 19.05 -0.72
N GLY A 442 48.93 18.62 0.53
CA GLY A 442 48.15 17.43 0.83
C GLY A 442 46.66 17.58 0.47
N LYS A 443 46.02 16.47 0.08
CA LYS A 443 44.59 16.46 -0.27
C LYS A 443 43.73 16.86 0.92
N TYR A 444 44.06 16.41 2.15
CA TYR A 444 43.37 16.85 3.36
C TYR A 444 43.44 18.37 3.54
N GLN A 445 44.65 18.94 3.44
CA GLN A 445 44.87 20.37 3.55
C GLN A 445 44.07 21.15 2.50
N SER A 446 43.96 20.63 1.27
CA SER A 446 43.16 21.26 0.20
C SER A 446 41.66 21.27 0.51
N MET A 447 41.14 20.19 1.10
CA MET A 447 39.73 20.09 1.52
C MET A 447 39.44 21.00 2.71
N VAL A 448 40.35 21.04 3.70
CA VAL A 448 40.25 21.96 4.84
C VAL A 448 40.31 23.41 4.38
N LYS A 449 41.23 23.77 3.48
CA LYS A 449 41.30 25.13 2.92
C LYS A 449 40.06 25.50 2.12
N HIS A 450 39.46 24.57 1.38
CA HIS A 450 38.18 24.82 0.71
C HIS A 450 37.07 25.09 1.73
N GLN A 451 36.93 24.24 2.76
CA GLN A 451 35.92 24.45 3.81
C GLN A 451 36.22 25.62 4.75
N GLN A 452 37.48 26.01 4.92
CA GLN A 452 37.88 27.19 5.68
C GLN A 452 37.77 28.47 4.86
N MET A 453 37.92 28.43 3.53
CA MET A 453 37.56 29.57 2.68
C MET A 453 36.06 29.80 2.64
N GLU A 454 35.27 28.73 2.82
CA GLU A 454 33.85 28.86 3.15
C GLU A 454 33.68 29.56 4.52
N ARG A 455 34.47 29.19 5.55
CA ARG A 455 34.36 29.72 6.94
C ARG A 455 35.09 31.00 7.34
N ILE A 456 36.10 31.46 6.60
CA ILE A 456 36.78 32.74 6.91
C ILE A 456 35.84 33.91 6.58
N ASN A 457 34.74 33.66 5.86
CA ASN A 457 33.58 34.56 5.82
C ASN A 457 32.71 34.52 7.09
N ASP A 458 32.90 33.51 7.97
CA ASP A 458 32.03 33.20 9.11
C ASP A 458 32.66 33.47 10.51
N ASP A 459 34.00 33.55 10.62
CA ASP A 459 34.71 33.53 11.93
C ASP A 459 35.00 34.92 12.59
N GLU A 460 34.51 36.06 12.08
CA GLU A 460 34.64 37.38 12.77
C GLU A 460 33.58 37.63 13.88
N ASP A 461 32.56 36.78 14.03
CA ASP A 461 31.32 37.13 14.75
C ASP A 461 31.03 36.36 16.07
N THR A 462 32.04 35.84 16.79
CA THR A 462 31.78 35.09 18.04
C THR A 462 32.31 35.75 19.32
N MET A 463 31.53 36.69 19.88
CA MET A 463 31.45 36.89 21.33
C MET A 463 30.05 37.36 21.75
N MET A 464 29.46 36.62 22.71
CA MET A 464 28.24 36.85 23.50
C MET A 464 27.09 35.90 23.16
N LEU A 465 26.66 35.08 24.13
CA LEU A 465 25.26 34.89 24.50
C LEU A 465 25.13 34.08 25.80
N SER A 466 24.25 34.58 26.67
CA SER A 466 23.98 34.11 28.03
C SER A 466 22.86 33.06 28.08
N GLN A 467 22.80 32.32 29.19
CA GLN A 467 21.96 31.15 29.48
C GLN A 467 20.43 31.39 29.56
N LYS A 468 19.84 32.31 28.79
CA LYS A 468 18.41 32.70 28.92
C LYS A 468 17.49 32.24 27.79
N ASP A 469 18.02 31.87 26.62
CA ASP A 469 17.18 31.65 25.42
C ASP A 469 16.67 30.21 25.25
N THR A 470 17.10 29.29 26.12
CA THR A 470 16.66 27.88 26.05
C THR A 470 15.23 27.66 26.59
N GLU A 471 14.67 28.61 27.34
CA GLU A 471 13.33 28.49 27.91
C GLU A 471 12.21 29.03 27.01
N ASP A 472 12.48 30.04 26.18
CA ASP A 472 11.43 30.67 25.36
C ASP A 472 11.15 29.92 24.05
N TYR A 473 12.14 29.21 23.49
CA TYR A 473 11.93 28.28 22.37
C TYR A 473 10.99 27.11 22.73
N ASN A 474 11.06 26.63 23.99
CA ASN A 474 10.20 25.56 24.48
C ASN A 474 8.75 26.04 24.73
N LYS A 475 8.53 27.33 25.07
CA LYS A 475 7.18 27.87 25.29
C LYS A 475 6.37 28.04 24.01
N SER A 476 7.01 28.36 22.88
CA SER A 476 6.30 28.56 21.62
C SER A 476 5.68 27.31 21.02
N ILE A 477 6.28 26.14 21.27
CA ILE A 477 5.76 24.85 20.79
C ILE A 477 4.58 24.39 21.66
N ILE A 478 4.59 24.73 22.96
CA ILE A 478 3.56 24.33 23.93
C ILE A 478 2.18 24.92 23.62
N GLU A 479 2.12 26.09 22.97
CA GLU A 479 0.85 26.73 22.61
C GLU A 479 0.22 26.11 21.35
N GLN A 480 1.03 25.54 20.44
CA GLN A 480 0.55 24.75 19.31
C GLN A 480 0.08 23.35 19.74
N THR A 481 0.72 22.74 20.74
CA THR A 481 0.38 21.37 21.19
C THR A 481 -0.90 21.31 22.04
N ARG A 482 -1.25 22.37 22.78
CA ARG A 482 -2.47 22.42 23.61
C ARG A 482 -3.77 22.54 22.82
N LEU A 483 -3.73 23.02 21.57
CA LEU A 483 -4.93 23.14 20.73
C LEU A 483 -5.30 21.82 20.03
N LEU A 484 -4.40 20.84 20.01
CA LEU A 484 -4.58 19.53 19.36
C LEU A 484 -5.27 18.47 20.24
N SER A 485 -5.36 18.67 21.56
CA SER A 485 -5.83 17.66 22.50
C SER A 485 -7.36 17.59 22.70
N ASN A 486 -8.13 18.51 22.11
CA ASN A 486 -9.59 18.56 22.25
C ASN A 486 -10.33 18.36 20.91
N SER A 487 -10.12 17.22 20.25
CA SER A 487 -10.98 16.80 19.15
C SER A 487 -11.53 15.39 19.40
N PRO A 488 -12.85 15.18 19.18
CA PRO A 488 -13.48 13.88 19.40
C PRO A 488 -12.95 12.89 18.37
N THR A 489 -12.70 11.66 18.81
CA THR A 489 -12.44 10.50 17.96
C THR A 489 -13.56 10.37 16.93
N VAL A 490 -13.26 10.70 15.67
CA VAL A 490 -14.18 10.48 14.56
C VAL A 490 -14.22 8.97 14.31
N ASP A 491 -15.29 8.34 14.82
CA ASP A 491 -15.68 6.99 14.45
C ASP A 491 -15.79 6.90 12.93
N VAL A 492 -14.88 6.17 12.31
CA VAL A 492 -14.97 5.79 10.89
C VAL A 492 -16.05 4.71 10.77
N ASN A 493 -17.31 5.14 10.89
CA ASN A 493 -18.46 4.37 10.46
C ASN A 493 -18.50 4.40 8.93
N LYS A 494 -17.76 3.48 8.29
CA LYS A 494 -17.94 3.15 6.88
C LYS A 494 -19.37 2.64 6.72
N GLN A 495 -20.29 3.53 6.32
CA GLN A 495 -21.66 3.17 6.01
C GLN A 495 -21.66 2.07 4.95
N SER A 496 -22.04 0.86 5.34
CA SER A 496 -22.28 -0.24 4.42
C SER A 496 -23.34 0.19 3.41
N SER A 497 -22.95 0.37 2.14
CA SER A 497 -23.83 0.83 1.08
C SER A 497 -25.06 -0.09 0.95
N LYS A 498 -26.26 0.51 0.98
CA LYS A 498 -27.56 -0.17 0.86
C LYS A 498 -27.59 -1.05 -0.42
N PRO A 499 -28.25 -2.24 -0.40
CA PRO A 499 -28.26 -3.18 -1.54
C PRO A 499 -28.79 -2.56 -2.85
N LEU A 500 -29.69 -1.57 -2.74
CA LEU A 500 -30.23 -0.82 -3.89
C LEU A 500 -29.16 0.00 -4.65
N ARG A 501 -28.15 0.55 -3.96
CA ARG A 501 -27.04 1.30 -4.59
C ARG A 501 -26.21 0.39 -5.50
N LYS A 502 -25.99 -0.87 -5.08
CA LYS A 502 -25.20 -1.84 -5.85
C LYS A 502 -25.86 -2.24 -7.17
N ILE A 503 -27.18 -2.40 -7.18
CA ILE A 503 -27.93 -2.69 -8.41
C ILE A 503 -27.84 -1.51 -9.37
N PHE A 504 -28.00 -0.29 -8.86
CA PHE A 504 -27.88 0.94 -9.67
C PHE A 504 -26.49 1.08 -10.30
N VAL A 505 -25.43 0.75 -9.54
CA VAL A 505 -24.04 0.76 -10.02
C VAL A 505 -23.82 -0.23 -11.17
N VAL A 506 -24.38 -1.44 -11.09
CA VAL A 506 -24.29 -2.44 -12.18
C VAL A 506 -25.05 -1.99 -13.42
N ILE A 507 -26.23 -1.40 -13.26
CA ILE A 507 -27.00 -0.83 -14.39
C ILE A 507 -26.20 0.29 -15.06
N ARG A 508 -25.56 1.16 -14.27
CA ARG A 508 -24.74 2.26 -14.77
C ARG A 508 -23.50 1.76 -15.52
N LEU A 509 -22.90 0.66 -15.06
CA LEU A 509 -21.83 -0.04 -15.78
C LEU A 509 -22.30 -0.54 -17.14
N LEU A 510 -23.47 -1.18 -17.22
CA LEU A 510 -24.06 -1.63 -18.49
C LEU A 510 -24.36 -0.45 -19.42
N LEU A 511 -24.80 0.69 -18.89
CA LEU A 511 -25.04 1.91 -19.68
C LEU A 511 -23.74 2.50 -20.26
N MET A 512 -22.58 2.29 -19.61
CA MET A 512 -21.27 2.68 -20.20
C MET A 512 -20.90 1.85 -21.43
N ASN A 513 -21.53 0.70 -21.61
CA ASN A 513 -21.34 -0.21 -22.75
C ASN A 513 -22.29 0.10 -23.93
N LYS A 514 -22.97 1.25 -23.91
CA LYS A 514 -23.93 1.66 -24.95
C LYS A 514 -23.32 1.79 -26.36
N SER A 515 -22.03 2.09 -26.47
CA SER A 515 -21.37 2.25 -27.77
C SER A 515 -21.23 0.91 -28.50
N GLU A 516 -21.28 -0.20 -27.76
CA GLU A 516 -21.13 -1.57 -28.24
C GLU A 516 -22.47 -2.32 -28.27
N TRP A 517 -23.60 -1.60 -28.23
CA TRP A 517 -24.93 -2.21 -28.14
C TRP A 517 -25.23 -3.22 -29.25
N ILE A 518 -24.70 -3.00 -30.46
CA ILE A 518 -24.85 -3.91 -31.60
C ILE A 518 -24.15 -5.24 -31.31
N THR A 519 -22.91 -5.19 -30.81
CA THR A 519 -22.15 -6.38 -30.46
C THR A 519 -22.83 -7.14 -29.32
N ILE A 520 -23.33 -6.43 -28.31
CA ILE A 520 -24.11 -7.05 -27.22
C ILE A 520 -25.39 -7.69 -27.75
N LEU A 521 -26.12 -7.01 -28.64
CA LEU A 521 -27.35 -7.53 -29.24
C LEU A 521 -27.08 -8.82 -30.03
N ILE A 522 -26.04 -8.83 -30.87
CA ILE A 522 -25.59 -10.03 -31.59
C ILE A 522 -25.27 -11.15 -30.61
N GLY A 523 -24.55 -10.84 -29.52
CA GLY A 523 -24.25 -11.80 -28.46
C GLY A 523 -25.50 -12.34 -27.76
N CYS A 524 -26.49 -11.49 -27.47
CA CYS A 524 -27.77 -11.88 -26.87
C CYS A 524 -28.61 -12.76 -27.80
N ILE A 525 -28.68 -12.44 -29.10
CA ILE A 525 -29.39 -13.28 -30.08
C ILE A 525 -28.72 -14.65 -30.17
N ALA A 526 -27.39 -14.68 -30.30
CA ALA A 526 -26.62 -15.93 -30.33
C ALA A 526 -26.81 -16.73 -29.03
N CYS A 527 -26.92 -16.06 -27.89
CA CYS A 527 -27.18 -16.66 -26.58
C CYS A 527 -28.56 -17.32 -26.49
N VAL A 528 -29.62 -16.67 -26.99
CA VAL A 528 -30.98 -17.24 -27.07
C VAL A 528 -31.00 -18.49 -27.94
N LEU A 529 -30.34 -18.42 -29.11
CA LEU A 529 -30.26 -19.54 -30.05
C LEU A 529 -29.43 -20.71 -29.49
N SER A 530 -28.30 -20.42 -28.83
CA SER A 530 -27.50 -21.42 -28.10
C SER A 530 -28.31 -22.07 -26.98
N GLY A 531 -28.98 -21.28 -26.14
CA GLY A 531 -29.76 -21.80 -25.02
C GLY A 531 -30.97 -22.65 -25.42
N ALA A 532 -31.61 -22.36 -26.55
CA ALA A 532 -32.70 -23.18 -27.10
C ALA A 532 -32.23 -24.57 -27.56
N THR A 533 -30.94 -24.72 -27.87
CA THR A 533 -30.35 -25.97 -28.37
C THR A 533 -30.44 -27.09 -27.33
N GLN A 534 -30.34 -26.78 -26.03
CA GLN A 534 -30.33 -27.80 -24.97
C GLN A 534 -31.72 -28.45 -24.74
N PRO A 535 -32.83 -27.70 -24.66
CA PRO A 535 -34.18 -28.29 -24.71
C PRO A 535 -34.46 -29.00 -26.04
N MET A 536 -33.98 -28.48 -27.17
CA MET A 536 -34.11 -29.12 -28.48
C MET A 536 -33.41 -30.49 -28.51
N PHE A 537 -32.22 -30.61 -27.90
CA PHE A 537 -31.54 -31.88 -27.73
C PHE A 537 -32.38 -32.90 -26.95
N ALA A 538 -32.99 -32.48 -25.83
CA ALA A 538 -33.86 -33.35 -25.04
C ALA A 538 -35.10 -33.81 -25.83
N PHE A 539 -35.68 -32.92 -26.64
CA PHE A 539 -36.80 -33.26 -27.51
C PHE A 539 -36.41 -34.25 -28.62
N LEU A 540 -35.29 -34.02 -29.32
CA LEU A 540 -34.79 -34.96 -30.34
C LEU A 540 -34.50 -36.33 -29.73
N LEU A 541 -33.95 -36.38 -28.51
CA LEU A 541 -33.71 -37.63 -27.79
C LEU A 541 -35.03 -38.37 -27.49
N ALA A 542 -36.07 -37.65 -27.06
CA ALA A 542 -37.39 -38.22 -26.85
C ALA A 542 -37.96 -38.80 -28.15
N LYS A 543 -37.74 -38.14 -29.31
CA LYS A 543 -38.17 -38.65 -30.62
C LYS A 543 -37.44 -39.92 -31.05
N VAL A 544 -36.18 -40.10 -30.65
CA VAL A 544 -35.49 -41.39 -30.84
C VAL A 544 -36.21 -42.48 -30.07
N VAL A 545 -36.55 -42.24 -28.80
CA VAL A 545 -37.28 -43.21 -27.96
C VAL A 545 -38.66 -43.54 -28.56
N ASP A 546 -39.39 -42.53 -29.05
CA ASP A 546 -40.66 -42.72 -29.76
C ASP A 546 -40.50 -43.63 -31.00
N ALA A 547 -39.46 -43.40 -31.81
CA ALA A 547 -39.19 -44.20 -33.00
C ALA A 547 -38.91 -45.68 -32.67
N PHE A 548 -38.26 -45.96 -31.54
CA PHE A 548 -38.06 -47.33 -31.07
C PHE A 548 -39.34 -47.99 -30.54
N LYS A 549 -40.25 -47.21 -29.94
CA LYS A 549 -41.47 -47.72 -29.32
C LYS A 549 -42.61 -47.93 -30.31
N TYR A 550 -42.75 -47.06 -31.31
CA TYR A 550 -43.93 -47.01 -32.17
C TYR A 550 -43.68 -47.41 -33.64
N CYS A 551 -42.43 -47.55 -34.11
CA CYS A 551 -42.14 -47.88 -35.52
C CYS A 551 -41.73 -49.35 -35.76
N SER A 552 -42.22 -49.91 -36.88
CA SER A 552 -41.81 -51.21 -37.43
C SER A 552 -40.35 -51.20 -37.95
N SER A 553 -39.73 -52.37 -38.09
CA SER A 553 -38.27 -52.50 -38.33
C SER A 553 -37.73 -51.76 -39.57
N SER A 554 -38.50 -51.62 -40.65
CA SER A 554 -38.08 -50.90 -41.86
C SER A 554 -38.23 -49.38 -41.76
N GLU A 555 -39.30 -48.87 -41.14
CA GLU A 555 -39.55 -47.43 -40.96
C GLU A 555 -38.67 -46.83 -39.86
N ARG A 556 -38.32 -47.63 -38.85
CA ARG A 556 -37.44 -47.24 -37.74
C ARG A 556 -36.09 -46.71 -38.23
N ASN A 557 -35.45 -47.40 -39.18
CA ASN A 557 -34.14 -46.98 -39.69
C ASN A 557 -34.20 -45.62 -40.39
N ARG A 558 -35.29 -45.35 -41.13
CA ARG A 558 -35.50 -44.07 -41.81
C ARG A 558 -35.71 -42.92 -40.82
N GLN A 559 -36.57 -43.13 -39.81
CA GLN A 559 -36.83 -42.12 -38.77
C GLN A 559 -35.59 -41.82 -37.92
N VAL A 560 -34.86 -42.87 -37.50
CA VAL A 560 -33.62 -42.70 -36.73
C VAL A 560 -32.55 -41.97 -37.54
N MET A 561 -32.44 -42.24 -38.86
CA MET A 561 -31.49 -41.54 -39.74
C MET A 561 -31.81 -40.04 -39.85
N ILE A 562 -33.09 -39.66 -39.98
CA ILE A 562 -33.53 -38.26 -40.01
C ILE A 562 -33.27 -37.57 -38.67
N ILE A 563 -33.57 -38.22 -37.54
CA ILE A 563 -33.33 -37.64 -36.22
C ILE A 563 -31.82 -37.48 -35.97
N SER A 564 -31.00 -38.43 -36.41
CA SER A 564 -29.54 -38.36 -36.30
C SER A 564 -28.93 -37.23 -37.14
N SER A 565 -29.46 -36.96 -38.35
CA SER A 565 -29.02 -35.81 -39.15
C SER A 565 -29.44 -34.48 -38.51
N LEU A 566 -30.61 -34.41 -37.88
CA LEU A 566 -31.04 -33.25 -37.10
C LEU A 566 -30.15 -33.00 -35.88
N PHE A 567 -29.66 -34.04 -35.20
CA PHE A 567 -28.65 -33.89 -34.13
C PHE A 567 -27.35 -33.27 -34.64
N LEU A 568 -26.87 -33.72 -35.80
CA LEU A 568 -25.63 -33.19 -36.39
C LEU A 568 -25.78 -31.72 -36.80
N LEU A 569 -26.92 -31.36 -37.39
CA LEU A 569 -27.26 -29.97 -37.72
C LEU A 569 -27.33 -29.10 -36.45
N THR A 570 -27.98 -29.59 -35.41
CA THR A 570 -28.12 -28.89 -34.12
C THR A 570 -26.75 -28.66 -33.46
N GLY A 571 -25.85 -29.64 -33.52
CA GLY A 571 -24.47 -29.50 -33.04
C GLY A 571 -23.63 -28.50 -33.82
N ALA A 572 -23.76 -28.47 -35.15
CA ALA A 572 -23.07 -27.48 -35.99
C ALA A 572 -23.57 -26.05 -35.70
N LEU A 573 -24.88 -25.88 -35.54
CA LEU A 573 -25.47 -24.59 -35.17
C LEU A 573 -25.02 -24.13 -33.77
N LEU A 574 -24.94 -25.04 -32.80
CA LEU A 574 -24.43 -24.73 -31.46
C LEU A 574 -23.00 -24.17 -31.50
N LEU A 575 -22.12 -24.78 -32.31
CA LEU A 575 -20.73 -24.30 -32.45
C LEU A 575 -20.70 -22.88 -33.00
N ILE A 576 -21.48 -22.62 -34.06
CA ILE A 576 -21.54 -21.30 -34.70
C ILE A 576 -22.08 -20.25 -33.72
N PHE A 577 -23.21 -20.52 -33.05
CA PHE A 577 -23.81 -19.58 -32.11
C PHE A 577 -22.93 -19.34 -30.90
N ARG A 578 -22.29 -20.37 -30.35
CA ARG A 578 -21.37 -20.22 -29.21
C ARG A 578 -20.12 -19.42 -29.58
N PHE A 579 -19.59 -19.59 -30.80
CA PHE A 579 -18.48 -18.79 -31.30
C PHE A 579 -18.85 -17.31 -31.42
N ILE A 580 -20.02 -17.02 -32.02
CA ILE A 580 -20.53 -15.65 -32.15
C ILE A 580 -20.79 -15.03 -30.77
N GLN A 581 -21.41 -15.77 -29.85
CA GLN A 581 -21.66 -15.34 -28.46
C GLN A 581 -20.36 -14.98 -27.75
N TYR A 582 -19.37 -15.88 -27.75
CA TYR A 582 -18.10 -15.68 -27.05
C TYR A 582 -17.33 -14.48 -27.60
N THR A 583 -17.17 -14.40 -28.92
CA THR A 583 -16.44 -13.31 -29.58
C THR A 583 -17.13 -11.95 -29.33
N ALA A 584 -18.45 -11.89 -29.43
CA ALA A 584 -19.22 -10.68 -29.18
C ALA A 584 -19.01 -10.13 -27.75
N PHE A 585 -19.16 -10.98 -26.72
CA PHE A 585 -19.01 -10.53 -25.33
C PHE A 585 -17.56 -10.18 -24.96
N VAL A 586 -16.57 -10.90 -25.50
CA VAL A 586 -15.14 -10.58 -25.29
C VAL A 586 -14.76 -9.23 -25.92
N ILE A 587 -15.22 -8.95 -27.15
CA ILE A 587 -14.97 -7.66 -27.81
C ILE A 587 -15.65 -6.53 -27.04
N SER A 588 -16.89 -6.72 -26.61
CA SER A 588 -17.63 -5.70 -25.84
C SER A 588 -16.96 -5.40 -24.50
N GLY A 589 -16.61 -6.41 -23.71
CA GLY A 589 -16.06 -6.15 -22.37
C GLY A 589 -14.58 -5.71 -22.37
N SER A 590 -13.78 -6.07 -23.38
CA SER A 590 -12.43 -5.49 -23.55
C SER A 590 -12.47 -4.00 -23.89
N LYS A 591 -13.38 -3.57 -24.78
CA LYS A 591 -13.62 -2.15 -25.07
C LYS A 591 -14.15 -1.39 -23.84
N LEU A 592 -15.04 -2.02 -23.07
CA LEU A 592 -15.52 -1.45 -21.81
C LEU A 592 -14.37 -1.25 -20.81
N ALA A 593 -13.50 -2.25 -20.65
CA ALA A 593 -12.35 -2.18 -19.75
C ALA A 593 -11.38 -1.07 -20.17
N GLN A 594 -11.09 -0.94 -21.47
CA GLN A 594 -10.29 0.15 -22.01
C GLN A 594 -10.91 1.52 -21.68
N ARG A 595 -12.23 1.67 -21.87
CA ARG A 595 -12.97 2.92 -21.58
C ARG A 595 -12.99 3.25 -20.09
N ILE A 596 -13.12 2.24 -19.23
CA ILE A 596 -13.07 2.43 -17.77
C ILE A 596 -11.67 2.88 -17.36
N ARG A 597 -10.60 2.23 -17.85
CA ARG A 597 -9.22 2.62 -17.55
C ARG A 597 -8.90 4.02 -18.05
N SER A 598 -9.23 4.34 -19.30
CA SER A 598 -8.97 5.67 -19.85
C SER A 598 -9.75 6.76 -19.13
N LYS A 599 -11.04 6.53 -18.85
CA LYS A 599 -11.86 7.48 -18.09
C LYS A 599 -11.40 7.61 -16.64
N ALA A 600 -11.00 6.52 -15.99
CA ALA A 600 -10.50 6.54 -14.61
C ALA A 600 -9.18 7.29 -14.53
N PHE A 601 -8.26 7.03 -15.45
CA PHE A 601 -7.01 7.77 -15.54
C PHE A 601 -7.25 9.26 -15.81
N ALA A 602 -8.13 9.60 -16.76
CA ALA A 602 -8.52 10.98 -17.02
C ALA A 602 -9.16 11.65 -15.78
N CYS A 603 -10.05 10.95 -15.06
CA CYS A 603 -10.64 11.48 -13.83
C CYS A 603 -9.62 11.63 -12.72
N LEU A 604 -8.62 10.74 -12.61
CA LEU A 604 -7.51 10.86 -11.66
C LEU A 604 -6.66 12.09 -11.95
N LEU A 605 -6.26 12.29 -13.21
CA LEU A 605 -5.48 13.47 -13.63
C LEU A 605 -6.24 14.79 -13.42
N ARG A 606 -7.57 14.73 -13.39
CA ARG A 606 -8.45 15.87 -13.09
C ARG A 606 -8.50 16.25 -11.61
N GLN A 607 -8.14 15.32 -10.70
CA GLN A 607 -8.25 15.58 -9.26
C GLN A 607 -7.20 16.59 -8.78
N GLU A 608 -7.56 17.39 -7.77
CA GLU A 608 -6.61 18.29 -7.11
C GLU A 608 -5.55 17.54 -6.29
N VAL A 609 -4.45 18.22 -5.96
CA VAL A 609 -3.35 17.65 -5.16
C VAL A 609 -3.84 17.14 -3.80
N ALA A 610 -4.78 17.84 -3.16
CA ALA A 610 -5.40 17.43 -1.90
C ALA A 610 -6.08 16.05 -1.92
N TYR A 611 -6.42 15.52 -3.11
CA TYR A 611 -6.91 14.14 -3.26
C TYR A 611 -5.80 13.11 -3.03
N PHE A 612 -4.59 13.41 -3.51
CA PHE A 612 -3.42 12.54 -3.47
C PHE A 612 -2.69 12.58 -2.13
N ASP A 613 -2.85 13.67 -1.36
CA ASP A 613 -2.31 13.75 0.01
C ASP A 613 -3.03 12.81 1.00
N ARG A 614 -4.20 12.29 0.62
CA ARG A 614 -4.97 11.38 1.46
C ARG A 614 -4.31 10.00 1.50
N PRO A 615 -4.15 9.39 2.69
CA PRO A 615 -3.46 8.11 2.82
C PRO A 615 -4.16 6.96 2.07
N GLU A 616 -5.48 7.06 1.85
CA GLU A 616 -6.25 6.04 1.09
C GLU A 616 -5.99 6.09 -0.43
N ASN A 617 -5.35 7.15 -0.91
CA ASN A 617 -5.10 7.45 -2.32
C ASN A 617 -3.60 7.48 -2.66
N ASN A 618 -2.77 6.80 -1.87
CA ASN A 618 -1.37 6.58 -2.22
C ASN A 618 -1.27 5.97 -3.64
N SER A 619 -0.27 6.41 -4.41
CA SER A 619 0.09 5.95 -5.75
C SER A 619 -0.01 4.43 -5.93
N ASN A 620 0.46 3.63 -4.96
CA ASN A 620 0.39 2.17 -5.03
C ASN A 620 -1.06 1.65 -5.02
N THR A 621 -1.92 2.27 -4.21
CA THR A 621 -3.35 1.93 -4.13
C THR A 621 -4.08 2.35 -5.41
N ILE A 622 -3.72 3.50 -5.99
CA ILE A 622 -4.29 3.94 -7.27
C ILE A 622 -3.86 3.01 -8.42
N CYS A 623 -2.58 2.61 -8.48
CA CYS A 623 -2.07 1.70 -9.49
C CYS A 623 -2.73 0.31 -9.42
N THR A 624 -2.92 -0.22 -8.21
CA THR A 624 -3.62 -1.49 -8.00
C THR A 624 -5.09 -1.40 -8.41
N ARG A 625 -5.79 -0.30 -8.11
CA ARG A 625 -7.15 -0.03 -8.62
C ARG A 625 -7.17 0.04 -10.15
N LEU A 626 -6.26 0.76 -10.79
CA LEU A 626 -6.27 0.90 -12.25
C LEU A 626 -5.98 -0.42 -13.00
N SER A 627 -5.17 -1.30 -12.39
CA SER A 627 -4.79 -2.60 -12.97
C SER A 627 -5.77 -3.73 -12.60
N SER A 628 -5.84 -4.08 -11.31
CA SER A 628 -6.55 -5.28 -10.82
C SER A 628 -8.06 -5.10 -10.84
N ASP A 629 -8.56 -3.98 -10.30
CA ASP A 629 -10.00 -3.72 -10.22
C ASP A 629 -10.62 -3.59 -11.62
N ALA A 630 -9.94 -2.92 -12.57
CA ALA A 630 -10.41 -2.82 -13.95
C ALA A 630 -10.51 -4.19 -14.64
N THR A 631 -9.59 -5.11 -14.34
CA THR A 631 -9.61 -6.49 -14.84
C THR A 631 -10.79 -7.27 -14.23
N ALA A 632 -11.07 -7.07 -12.94
CA ALA A 632 -12.23 -7.67 -12.29
C ALA A 632 -13.56 -7.20 -12.91
N VAL A 633 -13.64 -5.94 -13.37
CA VAL A 633 -14.80 -5.43 -14.12
C VAL A 633 -14.91 -6.08 -15.51
N GLN A 634 -13.79 -6.23 -16.22
CA GLN A 634 -13.74 -6.90 -17.52
C GLN A 634 -14.26 -8.34 -17.45
N GLU A 635 -13.83 -9.12 -16.46
CA GLU A 635 -14.27 -10.50 -16.26
C GLU A 635 -15.78 -10.61 -16.00
N MET A 636 -16.35 -9.65 -15.26
CA MET A 636 -17.80 -9.61 -15.04
C MET A 636 -18.57 -9.40 -16.35
N SER A 637 -18.08 -8.54 -17.24
CA SER A 637 -18.74 -8.25 -18.52
C SER A 637 -18.52 -9.36 -19.57
N ASN A 638 -17.32 -9.94 -19.65
CA ASN A 638 -16.92 -10.85 -20.73
C ASN A 638 -17.60 -12.22 -20.69
N THR A 639 -17.61 -12.89 -19.52
CA THR A 639 -17.99 -14.31 -19.45
C THR A 639 -19.27 -14.53 -18.66
N ARG A 640 -19.50 -13.74 -17.61
CA ARG A 640 -20.61 -13.99 -16.68
C ARG A 640 -21.96 -13.54 -17.24
N LEU A 641 -22.04 -12.40 -17.90
CA LEU A 641 -23.29 -11.93 -18.52
C LEU A 641 -23.80 -12.92 -19.58
N GLY A 642 -22.91 -13.41 -20.45
CA GLY A 642 -23.26 -14.41 -21.46
C GLY A 642 -23.80 -15.70 -20.83
N VAL A 643 -23.14 -16.21 -19.79
CA VAL A 643 -23.58 -17.41 -19.06
C VAL A 643 -24.92 -17.20 -18.35
N ILE A 644 -25.15 -16.02 -17.75
CA ILE A 644 -26.42 -15.69 -17.09
C ILE A 644 -27.56 -15.64 -18.11
N CYS A 645 -27.37 -14.92 -19.22
CA CYS A 645 -28.35 -14.87 -20.30
C CYS A 645 -28.65 -16.27 -20.85
N GLU A 646 -27.62 -17.11 -21.01
CA GLU A 646 -27.77 -18.47 -21.53
C GLU A 646 -28.58 -19.32 -20.55
N ALA A 647 -28.23 -19.28 -19.25
CA ALA A 647 -28.97 -19.98 -18.21
C ALA A 647 -30.45 -19.56 -18.16
N LEU A 648 -30.74 -18.26 -18.31
CA LEU A 648 -32.13 -17.76 -18.35
C LEU A 648 -32.89 -18.28 -19.58
N THR A 649 -32.24 -18.33 -20.75
CA THR A 649 -32.87 -18.83 -21.98
C THR A 649 -33.08 -20.35 -21.93
N VAL A 650 -32.11 -21.12 -21.45
CA VAL A 650 -32.24 -22.56 -21.20
C VAL A 650 -33.38 -22.84 -20.23
N MET A 651 -33.45 -22.09 -19.13
CA MET A 651 -34.52 -22.20 -18.15
C MET A 651 -35.89 -21.88 -18.78
N PHE A 652 -35.99 -20.78 -19.54
CA PHE A 652 -37.23 -20.37 -20.20
C PHE A 652 -37.73 -21.44 -21.18
N PHE A 653 -36.91 -21.87 -22.13
CA PHE A 653 -37.29 -22.89 -23.11
C PHE A 653 -37.54 -24.25 -22.45
N GLY A 654 -36.77 -24.61 -21.42
CA GLY A 654 -36.99 -25.84 -20.65
C GLY A 654 -38.35 -25.87 -19.96
N ILE A 655 -38.75 -24.77 -19.30
CA ILE A 655 -40.08 -24.64 -18.69
C ILE A 655 -41.17 -24.63 -19.77
N LEU A 656 -40.97 -23.89 -20.87
CA LEU A 656 -41.93 -23.81 -21.97
C LEU A 656 -42.23 -25.20 -22.56
N PHE A 657 -41.19 -25.95 -22.96
CA PHE A 657 -41.35 -27.30 -23.49
C PHE A 657 -41.93 -28.27 -22.44
N GLY A 658 -41.53 -28.15 -21.17
CA GLY A 658 -42.08 -28.94 -20.07
C GLY A 658 -43.59 -28.73 -19.89
N CYS A 659 -44.05 -27.47 -19.87
CA CYS A 659 -45.46 -27.12 -19.77
C CYS A 659 -46.28 -27.61 -20.98
N LEU A 660 -45.72 -27.53 -22.19
CA LEU A 660 -46.38 -28.00 -23.42
C LEU A 660 -46.58 -29.54 -23.43
N ILE A 661 -45.68 -30.31 -22.81
CA ILE A 661 -45.79 -31.77 -22.73
C ILE A 661 -46.71 -32.18 -21.56
N SER A 662 -46.43 -31.69 -20.35
CA SER A 662 -47.24 -31.97 -19.16
C SER A 662 -46.96 -30.95 -18.05
N TRP A 663 -47.94 -30.06 -17.83
CA TRP A 663 -47.88 -29.05 -16.77
C TRP A 663 -47.86 -29.65 -15.35
N GLN A 664 -48.31 -30.89 -15.17
CA GLN A 664 -48.31 -31.57 -13.86
C GLN A 664 -46.92 -32.06 -13.46
N LEU A 665 -46.13 -32.59 -14.41
CA LEU A 665 -44.78 -33.09 -14.14
C LEU A 665 -43.79 -31.96 -13.87
N ILE A 666 -43.92 -30.82 -14.56
CA ILE A 666 -43.03 -29.67 -14.36
C ILE A 666 -43.21 -29.03 -12.98
N LEU A 667 -44.43 -29.03 -12.42
CA LEU A 667 -44.70 -28.52 -11.06
C LEU A 667 -43.93 -29.31 -9.98
N ILE A 668 -43.80 -30.63 -10.14
CA ILE A 668 -43.00 -31.47 -9.22
C ILE A 668 -41.51 -31.11 -9.33
N VAL A 669 -41.01 -30.88 -10.54
CA VAL A 669 -39.61 -30.45 -10.78
C VAL A 669 -39.33 -29.06 -10.20
N PHE A 670 -40.29 -28.14 -10.24
CA PHE A 670 -40.16 -26.84 -9.57
C PHE A 670 -39.98 -26.99 -8.05
N GLY A 671 -40.68 -27.94 -7.42
CA GLY A 671 -40.53 -28.22 -5.99
C GLY A 671 -39.10 -28.64 -5.60
N SER A 672 -38.44 -29.48 -6.42
CA SER A 672 -37.06 -29.89 -6.16
C SER A 672 -36.03 -28.80 -6.49
N LEU A 673 -36.27 -27.97 -7.51
CA LEU A 673 -35.44 -26.81 -7.82
C LEU A 673 -35.42 -25.78 -6.69
N PHE A 674 -36.55 -25.55 -6.02
CA PHE A 674 -36.63 -24.63 -4.89
C PHE A 674 -35.72 -25.04 -3.72
N ILE A 675 -35.65 -26.34 -3.41
CA ILE A 675 -34.75 -26.88 -2.37
C ILE A 675 -33.28 -26.65 -2.75
N LEU A 676 -32.92 -26.86 -4.02
CA LEU A 676 -31.57 -26.62 -4.53
C LEU A 676 -31.18 -25.13 -4.43
N CYS A 677 -32.11 -24.21 -4.68
CA CYS A 677 -31.89 -22.77 -4.50
C CYS A 677 -31.60 -22.40 -3.04
N ILE A 678 -32.26 -23.04 -2.07
CA ILE A 678 -32.01 -22.79 -0.64
C ILE A 678 -30.59 -23.25 -0.24
N ILE A 679 -30.19 -24.43 -0.68
CA ILE A 679 -28.86 -24.99 -0.37
C ILE A 679 -27.77 -24.08 -0.97
N THR A 680 -27.89 -23.74 -2.25
CA THR A 680 -26.92 -22.87 -2.94
C THR A 680 -26.89 -21.45 -2.36
N TYR A 681 -28.02 -20.92 -1.90
CA TYR A 681 -28.06 -19.64 -1.17
C TYR A 681 -27.27 -19.69 0.14
N GLY A 682 -27.40 -20.78 0.90
CA GLY A 682 -26.62 -21.02 2.12
C GLY A 682 -25.12 -21.00 1.86
N ASP A 683 -24.66 -21.76 0.86
CA ASP A 683 -23.24 -21.83 0.48
C ASP A 683 -22.67 -20.46 0.08
N VAL A 684 -23.40 -19.68 -0.72
CA VAL A 684 -22.98 -18.32 -1.13
C VAL A 684 -22.90 -17.37 0.07
N ARG A 685 -23.84 -17.44 1.01
CA ARG A 685 -23.84 -16.55 2.19
C ARG A 685 -22.67 -16.83 3.13
N ILE A 686 -22.34 -18.10 3.33
CA ILE A 686 -21.18 -18.51 4.12
C ILE A 686 -19.89 -17.98 3.45
N GLY A 687 -19.74 -18.14 2.14
CA GLY A 687 -18.56 -17.64 1.42
C GLY A 687 -18.42 -16.11 1.41
N LEU A 688 -19.53 -15.36 1.40
CA LEU A 688 -19.49 -13.90 1.49
C LEU A 688 -19.10 -13.39 2.88
N TRP A 689 -19.53 -14.10 3.94
CA TRP A 689 -19.19 -13.75 5.31
C TRP A 689 -17.68 -13.92 5.57
N THR A 690 -17.07 -15.03 5.12
CA THR A 690 -15.63 -15.26 5.25
C THR A 690 -14.79 -14.23 4.49
N THR A 691 -15.27 -13.77 3.34
CA THR A 691 -14.54 -12.82 2.48
C THR A 691 -14.38 -11.44 3.12
N LYS A 692 -15.44 -10.90 3.73
CA LYS A 692 -15.42 -9.55 4.29
C LYS A 692 -14.42 -9.40 5.43
N GLN A 693 -14.23 -10.44 6.22
CA GLN A 693 -13.28 -10.44 7.34
C GLN A 693 -11.83 -10.57 6.87
N SER A 694 -11.59 -11.26 5.74
CA SER A 694 -10.25 -11.49 5.18
C SER A 694 -9.60 -10.23 4.57
N ASN A 695 -10.35 -9.38 3.90
CA ASN A 695 -9.77 -8.26 3.12
C ASN A 695 -9.01 -7.23 3.98
N HIS A 696 -9.52 -6.84 5.14
CA HIS A 696 -8.84 -5.87 6.01
C HIS A 696 -7.55 -6.41 6.64
N ILE A 697 -7.48 -7.72 6.83
CA ILE A 697 -6.32 -8.41 7.39
C ILE A 697 -5.20 -8.44 6.34
N VAL A 698 -5.54 -8.81 5.10
CA VAL A 698 -4.59 -8.82 3.96
C VAL A 698 -4.06 -7.42 3.65
N GLU A 699 -4.90 -6.38 3.74
CA GLU A 699 -4.49 -4.99 3.52
C GLU A 699 -3.43 -4.53 4.52
N ARG A 700 -3.61 -4.83 5.81
CA ARG A 700 -2.64 -4.50 6.85
C ARG A 700 -1.32 -5.27 6.69
N ALA A 701 -1.41 -6.58 6.43
CA ALA A 701 -0.22 -7.41 6.17
C ALA A 701 0.54 -6.92 4.93
N SER A 702 -0.16 -6.56 3.86
CA SER A 702 0.44 -6.04 2.62
C SER A 702 1.10 -4.67 2.83
N THR A 703 0.51 -3.82 3.66
CA THR A 703 1.11 -2.51 4.02
C THR A 703 2.44 -2.73 4.77
N LEU A 704 2.44 -3.58 5.81
CA LEU A 704 3.65 -3.90 6.58
C LEU A 704 4.74 -4.49 5.67
N ALA A 705 4.37 -5.44 4.81
CA ALA A 705 5.31 -6.03 3.85
C ALA A 705 5.91 -4.98 2.90
N GLY A 706 5.09 -4.06 2.39
CA GLY A 706 5.56 -2.97 1.53
C GLY A 706 6.58 -2.06 2.22
N GLU A 707 6.30 -1.65 3.46
CA GLU A 707 7.19 -0.81 4.26
C GLU A 707 8.53 -1.48 4.56
N VAL A 708 8.51 -2.77 4.93
CA VAL A 708 9.70 -3.58 5.24
C VAL A 708 10.56 -3.79 4.00
N ILE A 709 9.95 -4.08 2.84
CA ILE A 709 10.68 -4.29 1.59
C ILE A 709 11.34 -2.98 1.12
N HIS A 710 10.64 -1.85 1.24
CA HIS A 710 11.19 -0.53 0.89
C HIS A 710 12.40 -0.18 1.76
N ASN A 711 12.32 -0.48 3.06
CA ASN A 711 13.35 -0.14 4.04
C ASN A 711 14.21 -1.35 4.47
N MET A 712 14.43 -2.32 3.56
CA MET A 712 15.10 -3.58 3.88
C MET A 712 16.51 -3.39 4.45
N ARG A 713 17.28 -2.40 3.98
CA ARG A 713 18.62 -2.10 4.54
C ARG A 713 18.54 -1.78 6.02
N THR A 714 17.61 -0.93 6.46
CA THR A 714 17.45 -0.58 7.88
C THR A 714 17.01 -1.78 8.71
N ILE A 715 16.16 -2.65 8.17
CA ILE A 715 15.78 -3.89 8.86
C ILE A 715 16.98 -4.83 9.03
N LYS A 716 17.80 -5.00 7.99
CA LYS A 716 19.06 -5.78 8.05
C LYS A 716 20.07 -5.18 9.03
N GLN A 717 20.19 -3.85 9.06
CA GLN A 717 21.05 -3.08 9.97
C GLN A 717 20.70 -3.34 11.44
N LEU A 718 19.40 -3.34 11.75
CA LEU A 718 18.90 -3.52 13.11
C LEU A 718 18.90 -5.00 13.53
N SER A 719 18.95 -5.93 12.57
CA SER A 719 18.89 -7.39 12.80
C SER A 719 17.60 -7.85 13.48
N VAL A 720 16.48 -7.24 13.07
CA VAL A 720 15.12 -7.47 13.61
C VAL A 720 14.21 -8.27 12.67
N GLU A 721 14.77 -8.97 11.69
CA GLU A 721 14.00 -9.74 10.69
C GLU A 721 13.07 -10.78 11.34
N LYS A 722 13.54 -11.45 12.41
CA LYS A 722 12.74 -12.42 13.19
C LYS A 722 11.49 -11.77 13.80
N GLU A 723 11.63 -10.56 14.33
CA GLU A 723 10.53 -9.84 14.98
C GLU A 723 9.52 -9.31 13.97
N VAL A 724 10.00 -8.75 12.85
CA VAL A 724 9.13 -8.32 11.75
C VAL A 724 8.37 -9.52 11.16
N LEU A 725 9.02 -10.68 11.02
CA LEU A 725 8.38 -11.91 10.57
C LEU A 725 7.31 -12.37 11.55
N ARG A 726 7.54 -12.27 12.87
CA ARG A 726 6.54 -12.56 13.91
C ARG A 726 5.33 -11.64 13.81
N GLN A 727 5.55 -10.34 13.62
CA GLN A 727 4.45 -9.37 13.44
C GLN A 727 3.64 -9.67 12.16
N TYR A 728 4.33 -10.02 11.07
CA TYR A 728 3.68 -10.41 9.83
C TYR A 728 2.89 -11.72 9.96
N SER A 729 3.42 -12.72 10.66
CA SER A 729 2.73 -13.99 10.89
C SER A 729 1.52 -13.85 11.81
N GLU A 730 1.60 -13.02 12.85
CA GLU A 730 0.46 -12.68 13.72
C GLU A 730 -0.65 -11.96 12.96
N LEU A 731 -0.29 -11.07 12.02
CA LEU A 731 -1.26 -10.40 11.16
C LEU A 731 -1.98 -11.38 10.22
N ILE A 732 -1.36 -12.49 9.81
CA ILE A 732 -1.93 -13.43 8.83
C ILE A 732 -2.83 -14.50 9.46
N HIS A 733 -2.73 -14.71 10.77
CA HIS A 733 -3.31 -15.87 11.45
C HIS A 733 -4.61 -15.49 12.20
N PRO A 734 -5.80 -15.30 11.57
CA PRO A 734 -6.49 -16.28 10.71
C PRO A 734 -7.36 -15.69 9.57
N THR A 735 -7.88 -16.57 8.70
CA THR A 735 -9.00 -16.36 7.73
C THR A 735 -8.59 -16.04 6.28
N LEU A 736 -8.37 -17.10 5.50
CA LEU A 736 -8.35 -17.04 4.04
C LEU A 736 -9.54 -17.81 3.47
N MET A 737 -10.45 -17.09 2.82
CA MET A 737 -10.95 -17.42 1.48
C MET A 737 -11.79 -16.25 0.98
N SER A 738 -11.35 -15.64 -0.12
CA SER A 738 -12.02 -14.52 -0.78
C SER A 738 -13.02 -15.01 -1.85
N SER A 739 -14.21 -14.43 -1.84
CA SER A 739 -15.23 -14.58 -2.88
C SER A 739 -15.00 -13.52 -3.96
N ARG A 740 -14.56 -13.96 -5.13
CA ARG A 740 -14.25 -13.12 -6.31
C ARG A 740 -15.44 -12.34 -6.89
N ILE A 741 -16.67 -12.53 -6.40
CA ILE A 741 -17.86 -11.83 -6.93
C ILE A 741 -18.14 -10.53 -6.14
N ALA A 742 -17.93 -10.56 -4.83
CA ALA A 742 -18.11 -9.37 -3.99
C ALA A 742 -17.02 -8.33 -4.24
N SER A 743 -15.80 -8.76 -4.57
CA SER A 743 -14.70 -7.88 -4.92
C SER A 743 -15.02 -7.06 -6.16
N SER A 744 -15.44 -7.69 -7.27
CA SER A 744 -15.73 -6.97 -8.53
C SER A 744 -16.78 -5.86 -8.38
N ILE A 745 -17.83 -6.06 -7.58
CA ILE A 745 -18.86 -5.02 -7.35
C ILE A 745 -18.29 -3.86 -6.53
N SER A 746 -17.44 -4.16 -5.54
CA SER A 746 -16.75 -3.13 -4.75
C SER A 746 -15.77 -2.32 -5.60
N SER A 747 -15.05 -2.99 -6.50
CA SER A 747 -14.15 -2.37 -7.48
C SER A 747 -14.92 -1.41 -8.41
N VAL A 748 -16.09 -1.81 -8.89
CA VAL A 748 -16.96 -0.95 -9.71
C VAL A 748 -17.48 0.25 -8.90
N GLU A 749 -17.86 0.06 -7.64
CA GLU A 749 -18.29 1.15 -6.74
C GLU A 749 -17.18 2.19 -6.58
N ALA A 750 -15.93 1.76 -6.36
CA ALA A 750 -14.77 2.65 -6.25
C ALA A 750 -14.52 3.46 -7.55
N PHE A 751 -14.67 2.85 -8.72
CA PHE A 751 -14.56 3.59 -9.99
C PHE A 751 -15.68 4.62 -10.17
N PHE A 752 -16.92 4.31 -9.79
CA PHE A 752 -18.00 5.28 -9.89
C PHE A 752 -17.89 6.39 -8.84
N ASP A 753 -17.44 6.09 -7.63
CA ASP A 753 -17.13 7.11 -6.63
C ASP A 753 -16.05 8.07 -7.16
N LEU A 754 -15.06 7.56 -7.91
CA LEU A 754 -14.08 8.40 -8.62
C LEU A 754 -14.69 9.17 -9.80
N PHE A 755 -15.54 8.54 -10.62
CA PHE A 755 -16.17 9.19 -11.78
C PHE A 755 -17.16 10.29 -11.40
N ASP A 756 -17.86 10.12 -10.27
CA ASP A 756 -18.83 11.06 -9.76
C ASP A 756 -18.17 12.16 -8.90
N ARG A 757 -16.90 11.96 -8.49
CA ARG A 757 -16.15 12.98 -7.75
C ARG A 757 -15.81 14.15 -8.66
N ILE A 758 -16.43 15.29 -8.37
CA ILE A 758 -16.07 16.58 -8.94
C ILE A 758 -14.96 17.18 -8.05
N PRO A 759 -13.77 17.46 -8.59
CA PRO A 759 -12.72 18.13 -7.82
C PRO A 759 -13.13 19.57 -7.50
N SER A 760 -12.67 20.08 -6.37
CA SER A 760 -12.81 21.49 -6.00
C SER A 760 -11.97 22.39 -6.91
N ILE A 761 -10.80 21.92 -7.35
CA ILE A 761 -9.94 22.60 -8.31
C ILE A 761 -9.78 21.71 -9.54
N ASP A 762 -10.42 22.11 -10.64
CA ASP A 762 -10.43 21.37 -11.90
C ASP A 762 -9.41 21.94 -12.89
N ASN A 763 -8.35 21.18 -13.17
CA ASN A 763 -7.32 21.57 -14.15
C ASN A 763 -7.72 21.36 -15.61
N THR A 764 -8.77 20.59 -15.89
CA THR A 764 -9.27 20.37 -17.25
C THR A 764 -10.33 21.38 -17.66
N SER A 765 -10.79 22.21 -16.72
CA SER A 765 -11.81 23.23 -17.00
C SER A 765 -11.23 24.35 -17.85
N THR A 766 -11.97 24.73 -18.89
CA THR A 766 -11.73 25.95 -19.68
C THR A 766 -12.51 27.15 -19.11
N GLU A 767 -13.19 26.99 -17.98
CA GLU A 767 -13.90 28.08 -17.32
C GLU A 767 -12.92 29.04 -16.61
N GLY A 768 -13.39 30.26 -16.37
CA GLY A 768 -12.59 31.34 -15.79
C GLY A 768 -12.09 32.34 -16.82
N GLN A 769 -11.70 33.52 -16.35
CA GLN A 769 -11.11 34.55 -17.18
C GLN A 769 -9.67 34.17 -17.55
N GLU A 770 -9.32 34.22 -18.83
CA GLU A 770 -7.93 34.07 -19.25
C GLU A 770 -7.11 35.30 -18.84
N LEU A 771 -5.89 35.04 -18.39
CA LEU A 771 -4.92 36.07 -18.06
C LEU A 771 -4.26 36.54 -19.36
N VAL A 772 -4.82 37.61 -19.93
CA VAL A 772 -4.30 38.32 -21.10
C VAL A 772 -3.60 39.59 -20.61
N ASP A 773 -2.38 39.85 -21.11
CA ASP A 773 -1.54 40.98 -20.70
C ASP A 773 -1.14 40.99 -19.21
N PHE A 774 -0.76 39.82 -18.68
CA PHE A 774 -0.27 39.70 -17.31
C PHE A 774 1.03 40.48 -17.07
N HIS A 775 0.97 41.48 -16.19
CA HIS A 775 2.09 42.31 -15.78
C HIS A 775 2.92 41.67 -14.66
N GLY A 776 2.33 40.77 -13.87
CA GLY A 776 3.04 40.03 -12.83
C GLY A 776 2.88 40.62 -11.43
N GLU A 777 1.85 41.42 -11.16
CA GLU A 777 1.51 41.86 -9.81
C GLU A 777 0.81 40.74 -9.04
N ILE A 778 1.27 40.46 -7.82
CA ILE A 778 0.72 39.41 -6.96
C ILE A 778 0.41 39.99 -5.60
N THR A 779 -0.85 39.91 -5.16
CA THR A 779 -1.28 40.40 -3.86
C THR A 779 -1.93 39.29 -3.04
N PHE A 780 -1.41 39.05 -1.84
CA PHE A 780 -2.03 38.25 -0.80
C PHE A 780 -2.78 39.17 0.15
N ASP A 781 -4.09 38.97 0.30
CA ASP A 781 -4.94 39.80 1.15
C ASP A 781 -5.65 38.95 2.21
N GLN A 782 -5.20 39.11 3.46
CA GLN A 782 -5.75 38.47 4.66
C GLN A 782 -5.89 36.95 4.52
N VAL A 783 -4.89 36.32 3.91
CA VAL A 783 -4.92 34.90 3.54
C VAL A 783 -4.80 34.03 4.79
N LYS A 784 -5.79 33.16 4.97
CA LYS A 784 -5.77 32.09 5.98
C LYS A 784 -5.81 30.74 5.28
N PHE A 785 -4.96 29.82 5.71
CA PHE A 785 -4.87 28.50 5.10
C PHE A 785 -4.60 27.39 6.11
N ILE A 786 -5.28 26.26 5.90
CA ILE A 786 -5.19 25.02 6.66
C ILE A 786 -5.18 23.86 5.65
N TYR A 787 -4.22 22.95 5.75
CA TYR A 787 -4.19 21.78 4.88
C TYR A 787 -5.41 20.86 5.14
N PRO A 788 -6.11 20.37 4.10
CA PRO A 788 -7.30 19.53 4.28
C PRO A 788 -7.07 18.24 5.07
N THR A 789 -5.87 17.65 4.94
CA THR A 789 -5.44 16.45 5.67
C THR A 789 -5.06 16.74 7.12
N ARG A 790 -4.76 18.00 7.47
CA ARG A 790 -4.35 18.46 8.81
C ARG A 790 -5.19 19.67 9.24
N SER A 791 -6.49 19.44 9.42
CA SER A 791 -7.49 20.47 9.71
C SER A 791 -7.28 21.25 11.02
N THR A 792 -6.38 20.81 11.89
CA THR A 792 -6.12 21.40 13.20
C THR A 792 -4.98 22.42 13.21
N SER A 793 -4.04 22.35 12.26
CA SER A 793 -2.87 23.23 12.20
C SER A 793 -3.08 24.36 11.21
N ILE A 794 -3.21 25.60 11.71
CA ILE A 794 -3.24 26.79 10.87
C ILE A 794 -1.81 27.10 10.43
N ILE A 795 -1.58 27.14 9.12
CA ILE A 795 -0.25 27.39 8.54
C ILE A 795 -0.07 28.87 8.23
N LEU A 796 -1.06 29.48 7.57
CA LEU A 796 -1.11 30.91 7.31
C LEU A 796 -2.31 31.50 8.02
N ASN A 797 -2.12 32.64 8.69
CA ASN A 797 -3.18 33.32 9.41
C ASN A 797 -3.13 34.81 9.07
N ALA A 798 -4.15 35.34 8.42
CA ALA A 798 -4.20 36.77 8.04
C ALA A 798 -2.94 37.24 7.28
N PHE A 799 -2.34 36.38 6.45
CA PHE A 799 -1.12 36.67 5.71
C PHE A 799 -1.37 37.75 4.64
N GLN A 800 -0.49 38.74 4.57
CA GLN A 800 -0.55 39.85 3.62
C GLN A 800 0.82 40.10 3.00
N LEU A 801 0.87 40.23 1.67
CA LEU A 801 2.08 40.54 0.91
C LEU A 801 1.68 41.13 -0.43
N ASN A 802 2.32 42.21 -0.87
CA ASN A 802 2.16 42.73 -2.21
C ASN A 802 3.48 42.69 -2.97
N ILE A 803 3.48 42.04 -4.12
CA ILE A 803 4.63 41.85 -5.00
C ILE A 803 4.36 42.64 -6.27
N LYS A 804 5.21 43.62 -6.56
CA LYS A 804 5.09 44.45 -7.76
C LYS A 804 5.56 43.67 -9.01
N PRO A 805 5.08 44.05 -10.20
CA PRO A 805 5.63 43.58 -11.47
C PRO A 805 7.16 43.69 -11.49
N THR A 806 7.82 42.66 -12.00
CA THR A 806 9.29 42.58 -12.18
C THR A 806 10.10 42.61 -10.89
N GLN A 807 9.45 42.56 -9.73
CA GLN A 807 10.11 42.57 -8.43
C GLN A 807 10.59 41.17 -8.05
N CYS A 808 11.78 41.09 -7.49
CA CYS A 808 12.32 39.88 -6.87
C CYS A 808 12.06 39.89 -5.36
N VAL A 809 11.25 38.95 -4.88
CA VAL A 809 10.85 38.84 -3.46
C VAL A 809 11.37 37.54 -2.87
N ALA A 810 12.10 37.63 -1.76
CA ALA A 810 12.56 36.47 -0.99
C ALA A 810 11.66 36.23 0.23
N LEU A 811 11.30 34.97 0.45
CA LEU A 811 10.64 34.47 1.66
C LEU A 811 11.65 33.68 2.48
N VAL A 812 11.94 34.14 3.69
CA VAL A 812 12.88 33.52 4.62
C VAL A 812 12.23 33.23 5.96
N GLY A 813 12.71 32.25 6.70
CA GLY A 813 12.17 31.89 8.01
C GLY A 813 12.39 30.42 8.36
N ALA A 814 12.00 30.03 9.57
CA ALA A 814 12.17 28.67 10.08
C ALA A 814 11.46 27.60 9.22
N SER A 815 11.89 26.34 9.32
CA SER A 815 11.17 25.24 8.66
C SER A 815 9.74 25.14 9.20
N GLY A 816 8.77 24.91 8.32
CA GLY A 816 7.35 24.80 8.70
C GLY A 816 6.60 26.11 8.94
N CYS A 817 7.20 27.29 8.75
CA CYS A 817 6.51 28.58 8.93
C CYS A 817 5.54 28.95 7.79
N GLY A 818 5.46 28.16 6.71
CA GLY A 818 4.51 28.33 5.60
C GLY A 818 5.11 28.83 4.28
N LYS A 819 6.44 28.89 4.12
CA LYS A 819 7.11 29.41 2.92
C LYS A 819 6.68 28.69 1.62
N SER A 820 6.89 27.38 1.53
CA SER A 820 6.50 26.59 0.35
C SER A 820 4.98 26.53 0.17
N THR A 821 4.21 26.66 1.25
CA THR A 821 2.74 26.76 1.17
C THR A 821 2.30 27.98 0.36
N ILE A 822 3.01 29.11 0.43
CA ILE A 822 2.71 30.30 -0.37
C ILE A 822 2.85 30.00 -1.88
N ILE A 823 3.92 29.30 -2.27
CA ILE A 823 4.13 28.84 -3.67
C ILE A 823 3.01 27.88 -4.09
N GLN A 824 2.65 26.91 -3.24
CA GLN A 824 1.57 25.96 -3.54
C GLN A 824 0.19 26.61 -3.70
N LEU A 825 -0.06 27.70 -2.95
CA LEU A 825 -1.29 28.49 -3.07
C LEU A 825 -1.29 29.35 -4.35
N LEU A 826 -0.14 29.88 -4.78
CA LEU A 826 -0.01 30.55 -6.07
C LEU A 826 -0.23 29.60 -7.24
N GLU A 827 0.39 28.43 -7.22
CA GLU A 827 0.14 27.36 -8.20
C GLU A 827 -1.31 26.80 -8.13
N ARG A 828 -2.08 27.27 -7.14
CA ARG A 828 -3.46 26.87 -6.87
C ARG A 828 -3.58 25.34 -6.81
N PHE A 829 -2.61 24.71 -6.12
CA PHE A 829 -2.74 23.31 -5.69
C PHE A 829 -3.77 23.17 -4.58
N TYR A 830 -3.95 24.24 -3.81
CA TYR A 830 -5.00 24.40 -2.80
C TYR A 830 -5.64 25.78 -2.95
N ASP A 831 -6.91 25.90 -2.59
CA ASP A 831 -7.57 27.19 -2.42
C ASP A 831 -7.44 27.65 -0.97
N VAL A 832 -7.42 28.97 -0.76
CA VAL A 832 -7.35 29.58 0.57
C VAL A 832 -8.64 29.32 1.38
N THR A 833 -8.51 29.14 2.69
CA THR A 833 -9.65 28.93 3.60
C THR A 833 -10.43 30.23 3.84
N SER A 834 -9.73 31.36 3.99
CA SER A 834 -10.30 32.70 3.98
C SER A 834 -9.29 33.71 3.42
N GLY A 835 -9.77 34.89 3.03
CA GLY A 835 -8.96 35.87 2.28
C GLY A 835 -8.97 35.62 0.77
N GLN A 836 -8.05 36.25 0.07
CA GLN A 836 -7.94 36.16 -1.39
C GLN A 836 -6.50 36.35 -1.86
N ILE A 837 -6.19 35.77 -3.03
CA ILE A 837 -4.93 35.97 -3.74
C ILE A 837 -5.30 36.60 -5.08
N LEU A 838 -4.74 37.77 -5.37
CA LEU A 838 -5.03 38.57 -6.55
C LEU A 838 -3.81 38.53 -7.48
N LEU A 839 -4.05 38.29 -8.77
CA LEU A 839 -3.09 38.44 -9.86
C LEU A 839 -3.54 39.63 -10.71
N ASP A 840 -2.73 40.69 -10.79
CA ASP A 840 -3.10 41.98 -11.40
C ASP A 840 -4.49 42.50 -10.95
N GLY A 841 -4.80 42.34 -9.66
CA GLY A 841 -6.07 42.75 -9.05
C GLY A 841 -7.25 41.78 -9.23
N ILE A 842 -7.08 40.65 -9.94
CA ILE A 842 -8.13 39.64 -10.15
C ILE A 842 -7.87 38.43 -9.25
N ASP A 843 -8.89 38.01 -8.50
CA ASP A 843 -8.81 36.81 -7.66
C ASP A 843 -8.49 35.55 -8.50
N ILE A 844 -7.43 34.83 -8.11
CA ILE A 844 -6.95 33.61 -8.76
C ILE A 844 -8.04 32.54 -8.91
N ARG A 845 -9.06 32.54 -8.06
CA ARG A 845 -10.20 31.61 -8.13
C ARG A 845 -11.10 31.85 -9.34
N LYS A 846 -11.14 33.08 -9.86
CA LYS A 846 -11.93 33.48 -11.04
C LYS A 846 -11.19 33.28 -12.35
N LEU A 847 -9.89 33.06 -12.28
CA LEU A 847 -9.01 32.91 -13.44
C LEU A 847 -8.98 31.46 -13.93
N ASN A 848 -8.75 31.28 -15.23
CA ASN A 848 -8.56 29.94 -15.79
C ASN A 848 -7.22 29.35 -15.31
N LEU A 849 -7.26 28.13 -14.76
CA LEU A 849 -6.09 27.52 -14.13
C LEU A 849 -4.93 27.24 -15.11
N ASN A 850 -5.24 26.81 -16.33
CA ASN A 850 -4.22 26.53 -17.34
C ASN A 850 -3.54 27.82 -17.82
N SER A 851 -4.32 28.89 -17.96
CA SER A 851 -3.81 30.23 -18.27
C SER A 851 -2.93 30.80 -17.14
N VAL A 852 -3.30 30.61 -15.87
CA VAL A 852 -2.44 31.02 -14.73
C VAL A 852 -1.12 30.24 -14.77
N ARG A 853 -1.19 28.91 -14.83
CA ARG A 853 0.00 28.03 -14.79
C ARG A 853 0.88 28.14 -16.04
N SER A 854 0.37 28.63 -17.17
CA SER A 854 1.20 28.92 -18.35
C SER A 854 2.15 30.09 -18.13
N HIS A 855 1.79 31.01 -17.26
CA HIS A 855 2.61 32.17 -16.92
C HIS A 855 3.61 31.91 -15.78
N PHE A 856 3.53 30.75 -15.12
CA PHE A 856 4.37 30.40 -13.97
C PHE A 856 5.46 29.38 -14.35
N GLY A 857 6.66 29.57 -13.80
CA GLY A 857 7.75 28.59 -13.86
C GLY A 857 8.17 28.19 -12.46
N LEU A 858 7.97 26.92 -12.10
CA LEU A 858 8.36 26.39 -10.81
C LEU A 858 9.65 25.59 -10.89
N VAL A 859 10.63 25.94 -10.06
CA VAL A 859 11.77 25.09 -9.73
C VAL A 859 11.57 24.57 -8.31
N SER A 860 11.34 23.26 -8.17
CA SER A 860 11.26 22.61 -6.87
C SER A 860 12.63 22.24 -6.33
N GLN A 861 12.72 21.99 -5.02
CA GLN A 861 13.90 21.52 -4.31
C GLN A 861 14.52 20.28 -4.98
N GLU A 862 13.67 19.27 -5.22
CA GLU A 862 14.02 18.06 -5.96
C GLU A 862 13.29 18.02 -7.31
N PRO A 863 13.98 18.36 -8.42
CA PRO A 863 13.38 18.34 -9.75
C PRO A 863 13.19 16.91 -10.25
N ILE A 864 11.94 16.57 -10.57
CA ILE A 864 11.56 15.25 -11.08
C ILE A 864 11.80 15.21 -12.60
N LEU A 865 12.51 14.18 -13.06
CA LEU A 865 12.68 13.84 -14.47
C LEU A 865 11.86 12.59 -14.79
N PHE A 866 11.12 12.63 -15.90
CA PHE A 866 10.35 11.50 -16.38
C PHE A 866 11.26 10.51 -17.12
N ASP A 867 10.83 9.24 -17.23
CA ASP A 867 11.51 8.17 -17.95
C ASP A 867 11.45 8.40 -19.48
N LEU A 868 12.17 9.43 -19.92
CA LEU A 868 12.19 10.04 -21.26
C LEU A 868 13.63 10.46 -21.59
N THR A 869 13.89 10.92 -22.81
CA THR A 869 15.21 11.50 -23.17
C THR A 869 15.41 12.86 -22.49
N ILE A 870 16.66 13.35 -22.45
CA ILE A 870 16.94 14.71 -21.92
C ILE A 870 16.21 15.76 -22.75
N ALA A 871 16.20 15.63 -24.09
CA ALA A 871 15.46 16.54 -24.98
C ALA A 871 13.95 16.56 -24.65
N GLU A 872 13.33 15.38 -24.53
CA GLU A 872 11.91 15.26 -24.19
C GLU A 872 11.59 15.81 -22.81
N ASN A 873 12.50 15.63 -21.84
CA ASN A 873 12.37 16.22 -20.52
C ASN A 873 12.41 17.75 -20.59
N ILE A 874 13.33 18.36 -21.35
CA ILE A 874 13.40 19.83 -21.50
C ILE A 874 12.16 20.37 -22.22
N ALA A 875 11.70 19.68 -23.27
CA ALA A 875 10.55 20.06 -24.08
C ALA A 875 9.19 19.72 -23.45
N TYR A 876 9.17 19.07 -22.28
CA TYR A 876 7.97 18.44 -21.71
C TYR A 876 6.71 19.32 -21.64
N ALA A 877 6.88 20.63 -21.43
CA ALA A 877 5.78 21.58 -21.26
C ALA A 877 5.22 22.16 -22.56
N LEU A 878 5.83 21.89 -23.72
CA LEU A 878 5.54 22.55 -24.98
C LEU A 878 5.53 21.53 -26.13
N GLU A 879 4.58 21.66 -27.06
CA GLU A 879 4.46 20.77 -28.22
C GLU A 879 5.23 21.34 -29.43
N ASN A 880 5.82 20.46 -30.26
CA ASN A 880 6.45 20.80 -31.54
C ASN A 880 7.61 21.82 -31.46
N ILE A 881 8.53 21.64 -30.52
CA ILE A 881 9.71 22.51 -30.36
C ILE A 881 10.86 22.04 -31.25
N SER A 882 11.63 22.99 -31.82
CA SER A 882 12.84 22.67 -32.58
C SER A 882 13.98 22.23 -31.65
N MET A 883 14.85 21.34 -32.13
CA MET A 883 16.03 20.94 -31.34
C MET A 883 16.96 22.12 -31.07
N GLU A 884 16.97 23.13 -31.95
CA GLU A 884 17.75 24.34 -31.77
C GLU A 884 17.32 25.14 -30.54
N ASP A 885 16.00 25.28 -30.31
CA ASP A 885 15.47 25.96 -29.13
C ASP A 885 15.81 25.19 -27.83
N ILE A 886 15.74 23.85 -27.87
CA ILE A 886 16.14 22.99 -26.75
C ILE A 886 17.61 23.19 -26.41
N ILE A 887 18.49 23.21 -27.42
CA ILE A 887 19.93 23.42 -27.24
C ILE A 887 20.20 24.83 -26.69
N ASN A 888 19.52 25.85 -27.20
CA ASN A 888 19.67 27.22 -26.73
C ASN A 888 19.23 27.37 -25.27
N ALA A 889 18.12 26.74 -24.87
CA ALA A 889 17.68 26.69 -23.47
C ALA A 889 18.69 25.95 -22.58
N ALA A 890 19.24 24.84 -23.04
CA ALA A 890 20.26 24.07 -22.31
C ALA A 890 21.61 24.80 -22.20
N ARG A 891 21.99 25.61 -23.18
CA ARG A 891 23.17 26.50 -23.11
C ARG A 891 23.00 27.55 -22.03
N ARG A 892 21.85 28.21 -22.00
CA ARG A 892 21.49 29.20 -20.99
C ARG A 892 21.34 28.60 -19.59
N ALA A 893 20.91 27.35 -19.49
CA ALA A 893 20.90 26.63 -18.22
C ALA A 893 22.29 26.08 -17.81
N ASN A 894 23.36 26.40 -18.53
CA ASN A 894 24.72 25.90 -18.28
C ASN A 894 24.84 24.37 -18.23
N ILE A 895 24.06 23.64 -19.03
CA ILE A 895 24.08 22.16 -19.07
C ILE A 895 24.41 21.56 -20.44
N HIS A 896 24.42 22.35 -21.50
CA HIS A 896 24.71 21.86 -22.85
C HIS A 896 26.04 21.11 -22.97
N GLN A 897 27.13 21.66 -22.40
CA GLN A 897 28.46 21.03 -22.46
C GLN A 897 28.49 19.67 -21.78
N PHE A 898 27.79 19.53 -20.65
CA PHE A 898 27.64 18.26 -19.96
C PHE A 898 26.86 17.26 -20.81
N ILE A 899 25.75 17.70 -21.42
CA ILE A 899 24.94 16.83 -22.28
C ILE A 899 25.75 16.33 -23.47
N GLU A 900 26.58 17.18 -24.10
CA GLU A 900 27.44 16.78 -25.22
C GLU A 900 28.51 15.74 -24.83
N GLN A 901 28.91 15.69 -23.57
CA GLN A 901 29.85 14.68 -23.06
C GLN A 901 29.20 13.31 -22.84
N LEU A 902 27.86 13.25 -22.82
CA LEU A 902 27.14 11.98 -22.68
C LEU A 902 27.23 11.17 -23.98
N PRO A 903 27.34 9.83 -23.92
CA PRO A 903 27.49 8.98 -25.11
C PRO A 903 26.37 9.13 -26.15
N GLN A 904 25.17 9.52 -25.71
CA GLN A 904 23.99 9.71 -26.56
C GLN A 904 23.51 11.17 -26.60
N GLY A 905 24.29 12.11 -26.05
CA GLY A 905 23.92 13.51 -26.05
C GLY A 905 22.54 13.75 -25.40
N TYR A 906 21.69 14.49 -26.11
CA TYR A 906 20.32 14.78 -25.70
C TYR A 906 19.36 13.59 -25.79
N GLU A 907 19.72 12.53 -26.52
CA GLU A 907 18.94 11.29 -26.62
C GLU A 907 19.17 10.35 -25.43
N THR A 908 20.06 10.72 -24.51
CA THR A 908 20.30 9.96 -23.28
C THR A 908 19.00 9.83 -22.48
N LYS A 909 18.61 8.60 -22.17
CA LYS A 909 17.45 8.32 -21.31
C LYS A 909 17.78 8.56 -19.85
N VAL A 910 16.90 9.32 -19.19
CA VAL A 910 16.97 9.68 -17.77
C VAL A 910 15.68 9.24 -17.09
N GLY A 911 15.72 9.01 -15.77
CA GLY A 911 14.54 8.56 -15.00
C GLY A 911 14.91 7.46 -14.00
N LEU A 912 13.90 6.72 -13.50
CA LEU A 912 14.09 5.67 -12.48
C LEU A 912 14.97 4.49 -12.93
N LYS A 913 15.15 4.31 -14.25
CA LYS A 913 15.90 3.18 -14.86
C LYS A 913 17.10 3.62 -15.72
N GLY A 914 17.34 4.93 -15.86
CA GLY A 914 18.37 5.51 -16.72
C GLY A 914 19.38 6.34 -15.93
N SER A 915 20.57 6.52 -16.51
CA SER A 915 21.74 7.32 -16.05
C SER A 915 21.59 8.17 -14.76
N PHE A 916 22.53 7.99 -13.83
CA PHE A 916 22.56 8.72 -12.55
C PHE A 916 23.03 10.16 -12.76
N LEU A 917 22.11 11.07 -13.05
CA LEU A 917 22.38 12.51 -13.02
C LEU A 917 22.56 13.01 -11.58
N SER A 918 23.52 13.92 -11.38
CA SER A 918 23.67 14.63 -10.11
C SER A 918 22.47 15.52 -9.82
N GLY A 919 22.26 15.90 -8.55
CA GLY A 919 21.20 16.85 -8.20
C GLY A 919 21.31 18.13 -9.04
N GLY A 920 22.52 18.70 -9.14
CA GLY A 920 22.81 19.94 -9.88
C GLY A 920 22.47 19.83 -11.37
N GLU A 921 22.75 18.69 -11.99
CA GLU A 921 22.35 18.45 -13.37
C GLU A 921 20.82 18.41 -13.52
N LYS A 922 20.11 17.74 -12.60
CA LYS A 922 18.65 17.70 -12.63
C LYS A 922 18.04 19.10 -12.45
N GLN A 923 18.59 19.92 -11.56
CA GLN A 923 18.21 21.34 -11.40
C GLN A 923 18.41 22.11 -12.70
N ARG A 924 19.57 22.01 -13.35
CA ARG A 924 19.82 22.71 -14.62
C ARG A 924 18.90 22.24 -15.74
N ILE A 925 18.53 20.96 -15.81
CA ILE A 925 17.49 20.47 -16.74
C ILE A 925 16.14 21.12 -16.42
N ALA A 926 15.75 21.23 -15.16
CA ALA A 926 14.52 21.92 -14.76
C ALA A 926 14.54 23.42 -15.10
N ILE A 927 15.69 24.10 -14.92
CA ILE A 927 15.88 25.49 -15.33
C ILE A 927 15.77 25.62 -16.86
N ALA A 928 16.37 24.70 -17.63
CA ALA A 928 16.24 24.68 -19.09
C ALA A 928 14.77 24.59 -19.54
N ARG A 929 13.93 23.77 -18.87
CA ARG A 929 12.47 23.71 -19.13
C ARG A 929 11.80 25.07 -18.96
N ILE A 930 12.17 25.81 -17.93
CA ILE A 930 11.60 27.12 -17.61
C ILE A 930 12.05 28.17 -18.62
N LEU A 931 13.34 28.19 -18.94
CA LEU A 931 13.92 29.11 -19.93
C LEU A 931 13.26 28.93 -21.30
N LEU A 932 12.96 27.69 -21.67
CA LEU A 932 12.25 27.37 -22.90
C LEU A 932 10.79 27.85 -22.88
N ARG A 933 10.10 27.73 -21.73
CA ARG A 933 8.70 28.15 -21.57
C ARG A 933 8.49 29.67 -21.46
N ARG A 934 9.50 30.42 -21.02
CA ARG A 934 9.48 31.89 -20.84
C ARG A 934 8.30 32.41 -19.97
N PRO A 935 8.17 31.95 -18.71
CA PRO A 935 7.10 32.40 -17.81
C PRO A 935 7.30 33.86 -17.36
N LYS A 936 6.20 34.52 -16.98
CA LYS A 936 6.17 35.88 -16.41
C LYS A 936 6.45 35.91 -14.91
N VAL A 937 6.10 34.85 -14.20
CA VAL A 937 6.40 34.68 -12.78
C VAL A 937 7.30 33.46 -12.61
N LEU A 938 8.42 33.66 -11.91
CA LEU A 938 9.36 32.60 -11.54
C LEU A 938 9.18 32.26 -10.07
N LEU A 939 8.90 31.00 -9.77
CA LEU A 939 8.74 30.46 -8.43
C LEU A 939 9.92 29.52 -8.14
N LEU A 940 10.76 29.88 -7.17
CA LEU A 940 11.92 29.08 -6.78
C LEU A 940 11.68 28.56 -5.36
N ASP A 941 11.48 27.26 -5.20
CA ASP A 941 11.25 26.61 -3.90
C ASP A 941 12.50 25.80 -3.53
N GLU A 942 13.41 26.41 -2.75
CA GLU A 942 14.64 25.78 -2.23
C GLU A 942 15.55 25.18 -3.32
N ALA A 943 15.64 25.81 -4.49
CA ALA A 943 16.34 25.29 -5.66
C ALA A 943 17.85 24.95 -5.47
N THR A 944 18.50 25.52 -4.45
CA THR A 944 19.94 25.35 -4.17
C THR A 944 20.25 24.59 -2.86
N SER A 945 19.24 24.08 -2.15
CA SER A 945 19.44 23.59 -0.77
C SER A 945 20.20 22.26 -0.66
N ALA A 946 20.25 21.44 -1.72
CA ALA A 946 20.72 20.05 -1.68
C ALA A 946 21.97 19.79 -2.56
N MET A 947 22.90 20.75 -2.65
CA MET A 947 24.02 20.70 -3.61
C MET A 947 25.36 21.10 -2.99
N ASP A 948 26.43 20.58 -3.59
CA ASP A 948 27.80 20.99 -3.33
C ASP A 948 28.09 22.38 -3.90
N SER A 949 28.98 23.12 -3.25
CA SER A 949 29.26 24.54 -3.53
C SER A 949 29.67 24.82 -4.99
N TYR A 950 30.31 23.85 -5.66
CA TYR A 950 30.66 23.97 -7.07
C TYR A 950 29.45 23.90 -8.00
N ASN A 951 28.58 22.88 -7.85
CA ASN A 951 27.35 22.82 -8.66
C ASN A 951 26.38 23.94 -8.30
N GLU A 952 26.35 24.37 -7.04
CA GLU A 952 25.54 25.48 -6.58
C GLU A 952 25.85 26.76 -7.34
N GLN A 953 27.13 27.16 -7.47
CA GLN A 953 27.49 28.37 -8.22
C GLN A 953 27.04 28.31 -9.67
N ILE A 954 27.14 27.14 -10.32
CA ILE A 954 26.72 26.96 -11.71
C ILE A 954 25.19 27.04 -11.83
N VAL A 955 24.45 26.41 -10.91
CA VAL A 955 22.99 26.46 -10.85
C VAL A 955 22.50 27.87 -10.54
N GLN A 956 23.13 28.56 -9.60
CA GLN A 956 22.85 29.95 -9.25
C GLN A 956 23.07 30.86 -10.46
N GLY A 957 24.19 30.70 -11.19
CA GLY A 957 24.41 31.44 -12.44
C GLY A 957 23.35 31.17 -13.51
N ALA A 958 22.80 29.94 -13.58
CA ALA A 958 21.69 29.62 -14.47
C ALA A 958 20.35 30.24 -14.00
N LEU A 959 20.11 30.30 -12.68
CA LEU A 959 18.95 30.97 -12.08
C LEU A 959 19.00 32.49 -12.29
N GLU A 960 20.17 33.11 -12.11
CA GLU A 960 20.38 34.53 -12.39
C GLU A 960 20.15 34.86 -13.86
N GLN A 961 20.62 34.00 -14.78
CA GLN A 961 20.27 34.12 -16.20
C GLN A 961 18.75 34.02 -16.40
N ALA A 962 18.07 33.06 -15.74
CA ALA A 962 16.62 32.92 -15.84
C ALA A 962 15.84 34.12 -15.26
N GLN A 963 16.41 34.85 -14.31
CA GLN A 963 15.84 36.07 -13.72
C GLN A 963 16.08 37.31 -14.59
N THR A 964 17.31 37.48 -15.09
CA THR A 964 17.78 38.74 -15.71
C THR A 964 17.44 38.90 -17.18
N GLU A 965 17.22 37.80 -17.91
CA GLU A 965 17.22 37.81 -19.38
C GLU A 965 16.13 38.65 -20.05
N ASP A 966 14.97 38.86 -19.38
CA ASP A 966 13.88 39.64 -19.96
C ASP A 966 13.55 40.94 -19.19
N SER A 967 14.30 41.28 -18.13
CA SER A 967 14.06 42.45 -17.24
C SER A 967 12.61 42.62 -16.73
N SER A 968 11.74 41.62 -16.94
CA SER A 968 10.28 41.75 -16.88
C SER A 968 9.60 40.60 -16.13
N ARG A 969 10.35 39.80 -15.37
CA ARG A 969 9.83 38.64 -14.63
C ARG A 969 9.71 38.96 -13.15
N THR A 970 8.52 38.76 -12.59
CA THR A 970 8.33 38.77 -11.15
C THR A 970 8.88 37.47 -10.57
N SER A 971 9.71 37.54 -9.53
CA SER A 971 10.34 36.35 -8.95
C SER A 971 9.97 36.21 -7.49
N LEU A 972 9.51 35.03 -7.09
CA LEU A 972 9.29 34.67 -5.69
C LEU A 972 10.23 33.53 -5.32
N ILE A 973 11.13 33.80 -4.38
CA ILE A 973 12.20 32.89 -4.00
C ILE A 973 11.99 32.46 -2.55
N VAL A 974 11.77 31.18 -2.32
CA VAL A 974 11.93 30.55 -1.01
C VAL A 974 13.35 30.00 -0.97
N ALA A 975 14.21 30.62 -0.19
CA ALA A 975 15.61 30.22 -0.09
C ALA A 975 16.02 30.03 1.37
N HIS A 976 16.83 29.00 1.58
CA HIS A 976 17.54 28.77 2.83
C HIS A 976 18.96 29.37 2.82
N ARG A 977 19.49 29.70 1.64
CA ARG A 977 20.85 30.24 1.44
C ARG A 977 20.84 31.74 1.21
N LEU A 978 21.80 32.43 1.84
CA LEU A 978 21.89 33.89 1.85
C LEU A 978 22.36 34.48 0.51
N SER A 979 23.23 33.77 -0.20
CA SER A 979 23.77 34.16 -1.51
C SER A 979 22.66 34.45 -2.53
N THR A 980 21.59 33.64 -2.50
CA THR A 980 20.46 33.74 -3.44
C THR A 980 19.49 34.88 -3.10
N ILE A 981 19.39 35.30 -1.83
CA ILE A 981 18.42 36.32 -1.40
C ILE A 981 18.97 37.75 -1.40
N ARG A 982 20.30 37.90 -1.40
CA ARG A 982 20.96 39.22 -1.30
C ARG A 982 20.60 40.16 -2.45
N SER A 983 20.39 39.61 -3.64
CA SER A 983 20.02 40.35 -4.86
C SER A 983 18.53 40.64 -4.97
N CYS A 984 17.70 40.24 -4.00
CA CYS A 984 16.26 40.47 -4.04
C CYS A 984 15.90 41.91 -3.66
N ASP A 985 14.91 42.47 -4.36
CA ASP A 985 14.39 43.83 -4.10
C ASP A 985 13.66 43.94 -2.76
N LEU A 986 13.06 42.84 -2.30
CA LEU A 986 12.34 42.77 -1.03
C LEU A 986 12.55 41.41 -0.38
N ILE A 987 12.91 41.41 0.89
CA ILE A 987 13.03 40.20 1.70
C ILE A 987 11.96 40.25 2.78
N CYS A 988 11.24 39.17 2.95
CA CYS A 988 10.17 39.02 3.95
C CYS A 988 10.50 37.86 4.89
N VAL A 989 10.63 38.16 6.19
CA VAL A 989 10.86 37.18 7.24
C VAL A 989 9.51 36.66 7.74
N LEU A 990 9.30 35.37 7.58
CA LEU A 990 8.07 34.67 7.91
C LEU A 990 8.26 33.87 9.22
N ASP A 991 7.42 34.18 10.22
CA ASP A 991 7.32 33.39 11.45
C ASP A 991 5.85 33.04 11.72
N ARG A 992 5.58 31.75 11.99
CA ARG A 992 4.24 31.18 12.23
C ARG A 992 3.13 31.71 11.29
N GLY A 993 3.44 31.84 10.01
CA GLY A 993 2.48 32.29 8.99
C GLY A 993 2.23 33.79 8.91
N HIS A 994 3.04 34.61 9.60
CA HIS A 994 3.00 36.07 9.55
C HIS A 994 4.34 36.64 9.06
N ILE A 995 4.30 37.78 8.36
CA ILE A 995 5.51 38.55 8.04
C ILE A 995 5.86 39.40 9.27
N VAL A 996 7.01 39.11 9.88
CA VAL A 996 7.51 39.83 11.05
C VAL A 996 8.33 41.05 10.62
N GLU A 997 9.13 40.89 9.57
CA GLU A 997 10.00 41.93 9.04
C GLU A 997 10.02 41.90 7.51
N SER A 998 10.12 43.10 6.92
CA SER A 998 10.31 43.24 5.48
C SER A 998 11.12 44.48 5.14
N GLY A 999 11.97 44.37 4.12
CA GLY A 999 12.83 45.45 3.63
C GLY A 999 13.85 44.95 2.62
N THR A 1000 14.74 45.83 2.17
CA THR A 1000 15.92 45.42 1.40
C THR A 1000 16.94 44.73 2.32
N HIS A 1001 17.90 44.01 1.72
CA HIS A 1001 18.98 43.38 2.48
C HIS A 1001 19.72 44.37 3.40
N GLU A 1002 20.07 45.55 2.88
CA GLU A 1002 20.78 46.59 3.63
C GLU A 1002 19.93 47.18 4.76
N GLU A 1003 18.64 47.44 4.50
CA GLU A 1003 17.71 47.96 5.51
C GLU A 1003 17.49 46.99 6.67
N LEU A 1004 17.33 45.70 6.35
CA LEU A 1004 17.08 44.68 7.35
C LEU A 1004 18.32 44.37 8.19
N ILE A 1005 19.52 44.47 7.62
CA ILE A 1005 20.79 44.39 8.37
C ILE A 1005 20.87 45.53 9.38
N GLN A 1006 20.59 46.77 8.96
CA GLN A 1006 20.66 47.94 9.83
C GLN A 1006 19.63 47.92 10.97
N ARG A 1007 18.50 47.22 10.79
CA ARG A 1007 17.45 47.10 11.81
C ARG A 1007 17.83 46.16 12.96
N HIS A 1008 18.83 45.30 12.82
CA HIS A 1008 19.21 44.31 13.83
C HIS A 1008 18.02 43.51 14.39
N GLY A 1009 17.11 43.10 13.50
CA GLY A 1009 15.91 42.34 13.84
C GLY A 1009 16.01 40.84 13.51
N ALA A 1010 14.88 40.16 13.39
CA ALA A 1010 14.79 38.73 13.06
C ALA A 1010 15.52 38.34 11.77
N TYR A 1011 15.55 39.20 10.74
CA TYR A 1011 16.36 38.94 9.54
C TYR A 1011 17.85 38.98 9.85
N TYR A 1012 18.29 39.96 10.65
CA TYR A 1012 19.68 40.10 11.06
C TYR A 1012 20.09 38.93 11.95
N ASP A 1013 19.25 38.50 12.89
CA ASP A 1013 19.49 37.32 13.71
C ASP A 1013 19.59 36.05 12.84
N MET A 1014 18.75 35.93 11.82
CA MET A 1014 18.83 34.83 10.85
C MET A 1014 20.09 34.93 9.98
N LEU A 1015 20.50 36.14 9.60
CA LEU A 1015 21.73 36.42 8.85
C LEU A 1015 22.97 36.10 9.68
N VAL A 1016 22.98 36.47 10.95
CA VAL A 1016 24.04 36.11 11.88
C VAL A 1016 24.05 34.60 12.04
N GLN A 1017 22.90 33.95 12.24
CA GLN A 1017 22.81 32.48 12.31
C GLN A 1017 23.22 31.75 11.02
N ASN A 1018 22.99 32.34 9.84
CA ASN A 1018 23.30 31.77 8.52
C ASN A 1018 24.64 32.23 7.93
N ASN A 1019 25.26 33.33 8.38
CA ASN A 1019 26.66 33.68 8.12
C ASN A 1019 27.58 33.02 9.17
N LEU A 1020 27.00 32.35 10.17
CA LEU A 1020 27.67 31.37 11.04
C LEU A 1020 27.59 29.93 10.45
N GLN A 1021 27.11 29.77 9.20
CA GLN A 1021 26.67 28.51 8.57
C GLN A 1021 27.38 28.25 7.24
#